data_AF-A0A8H6IL25-F1
#
_entry.id   AF-A0A8H6IL25-F1
#
_cell.length_a   1.000
_cell.length_b   1.000
_cell.length_c   1.000
_cell.angle_alpha   90.00
_cell.angle_beta   90.00
_cell.angle_gamma   90.00
#
_symmetry.space_group_name_H-M   'P 1'
#
loop_
_entity.id
_entity.type
_entity.pdbx_description
1 polymer ?
#
loop_
_entity_poly.entity_id
_entity_poly.type
_entity_poly.pdbx_seq_one_letter_code
_entity_poly.pdbx_strand_id
1 'polypeptide(L)'
;MSLLSRSARVLFSRGKGDLVFVGALGILTSCALAPTTTIVPTVLTLAILHAYSRIVFPSGQIDRLIFLAIALSVGGAIPNVSASLEALSTAATSLVALLSLSSVTSLIVLAASYVEWLASRRVSSPFARMLLLPAIWSTIWCMVSYINPFGHLWTWSRGNTLEAYRWLIPFLGTSSQDWIAAAWAVVLSEVYQVWYMGPMETQDEDTDEDTTQKAQTYTPLLATFLLLLIVPSYFVGNVLPLPVGRTDDITPFGVGCIIPPYQVYKHHQLTLNDYIDETVKYQNRAKFLLWPEGAVSFDSDSERDAAFATIRANISGSYVGVSFEQYVADPTDSTGRKSQKKTGIAIIGHNSPEPHLTYYKRHLVPFAESYRLSHSLEPPALVDIPVSVPSTHPTKRKPTEDRNVSVTASVCLDFAMPLPFSHLDSRPGLILAPARTWEQSVGISMWLQAKQRAEELNTVVLWCDGGDGGVSGVAGGGYESFEQVGTGSWVKNIGLEYPFTTSRTFHARFGDSTLLAYWSFLLPALIEGNLIEIKFLFKSILGGLAWLQRRQQALVCSRELPEAFAALYAARLGESHLRLLSTPFSEDLGLTRNWQSIHEDIDDFHIITDEDLLIPNKLPPTAIAFHALNSGDRAVDKEVPKLATSDDGRGIRERPTTHQSQSRRIHSSLAKLRRQLGHQNSEISRTAFLPHPAIYQSLRTPLSVRAPAYPAYPQTSPPIAIERTQSATPTTSRESIFSLNRFKTGVKRILRSSLRLPLFRKPIPPSPPTFASEPLSLPQITQPASELRIPRQSFGDLSLNGPLFQKFEFVDPNTLTASPAPQSTIDLAPGTTRSTNIPLSPSWIASKAIAELEGNSKTPQGIGLSFEIDPPIQKLPTLSLSVPAPSRMDYTGKRNDVIDTGGEYDYTGQNWFQDVPPPRPEPQPQAPPQAPYQPSTPVIEQNEAFLFALESAPNVLYSKYKQYGQLGVLGWCAEFGELIDHLKDLGFGGNMFVTTRQQALKTCEDILKLDMDVKMQIIVMYLSYQVARLRRFLDSERVWTDYPEPQFPLNYGG
;
A
#
# COMPACT_ATOMS: atom_id res chain seq x y z
N MET A 1 -37.44 -8.41 5.45
CA MET A 1 -36.51 -7.89 6.50
C MET A 1 -36.91 -8.30 7.92
N SER A 2 -38.19 -8.18 8.33
CA SER A 2 -38.64 -8.61 9.67
C SER A 2 -38.44 -10.12 9.94
N LEU A 3 -38.63 -10.98 8.93
CA LEU A 3 -38.38 -12.42 9.03
C LEU A 3 -36.90 -12.77 9.27
N LEU A 4 -35.97 -12.12 8.53
CA LEU A 4 -34.53 -12.27 8.74
C LEU A 4 -34.10 -11.80 10.15
N SER A 5 -34.69 -10.71 10.65
CA SER A 5 -34.46 -10.22 12.01
C SER A 5 -34.92 -11.21 13.09
N ARG A 6 -36.05 -11.89 12.90
CA ARG A 6 -36.54 -12.91 13.83
C ARG A 6 -35.67 -14.16 13.82
N SER A 7 -35.28 -14.68 12.66
CA SER A 7 -34.41 -15.85 12.56
C SER A 7 -33.02 -15.60 13.14
N ALA A 8 -32.45 -14.41 12.93
CA ALA A 8 -31.17 -14.03 13.55
C ALA A 8 -31.28 -14.03 15.08
N ARG A 9 -32.31 -13.40 15.67
CA ARG A 9 -32.52 -13.36 17.12
C ARG A 9 -32.63 -14.75 17.76
N VAL A 10 -33.30 -15.69 17.09
CA VAL A 10 -33.43 -17.09 17.57
C VAL A 10 -32.09 -17.85 17.52
N LEU A 11 -31.23 -17.54 16.55
CA LEU A 11 -29.91 -18.15 16.46
C LEU A 11 -28.98 -17.66 17.61
N PHE A 12 -29.13 -16.40 18.01
CA PHE A 12 -28.33 -15.77 19.07
C PHE A 12 -28.75 -16.15 20.50
N SER A 13 -30.02 -16.51 20.75
CA SER A 13 -30.52 -16.78 22.11
C SER A 13 -30.07 -18.12 22.72
N ARG A 14 -29.48 -19.04 21.95
CA ARG A 14 -29.11 -20.40 22.39
C ARG A 14 -27.66 -20.57 22.86
N GLY A 15 -26.98 -19.51 23.30
CA GLY A 15 -25.57 -19.57 23.73
C GLY A 15 -24.56 -19.79 22.59
N LYS A 16 -25.04 -19.96 21.33
CA LYS A 16 -24.20 -20.08 20.12
C LYS A 16 -23.76 -18.72 19.57
N GLY A 17 -24.28 -17.62 20.10
CA GLY A 17 -23.97 -16.27 19.64
C GLY A 17 -22.48 -15.93 19.69
N ASP A 18 -21.81 -16.31 20.79
CA ASP A 18 -20.38 -16.04 20.97
C ASP A 18 -19.53 -16.71 19.89
N LEU A 19 -19.85 -17.96 19.52
CA LEU A 19 -19.12 -18.68 18.47
C LEU A 19 -19.25 -17.97 17.11
N VAL A 20 -20.43 -17.44 16.79
CA VAL A 20 -20.68 -16.69 15.55
C VAL A 20 -19.90 -15.37 15.54
N PHE A 21 -19.95 -14.60 16.64
CA PHE A 21 -19.21 -13.33 16.73
C PHE A 21 -17.70 -13.53 16.70
N VAL A 22 -17.18 -14.47 17.50
CA VAL A 22 -15.75 -14.78 17.56
C VAL A 22 -15.24 -15.33 16.23
N GLY A 23 -16.00 -16.22 15.57
CA GLY A 23 -15.66 -16.74 14.25
C GLY A 23 -15.67 -15.65 13.17
N ALA A 24 -16.69 -14.79 13.16
CA ALA A 24 -16.77 -13.65 12.23
C ALA A 24 -15.61 -12.67 12.43
N LEU A 25 -15.25 -12.37 13.69
CA LEU A 25 -14.11 -11.53 14.01
C LEU A 25 -12.79 -12.15 13.54
N GLY A 26 -12.58 -13.46 13.71
CA GLY A 26 -11.39 -14.13 13.18
C GLY A 26 -11.25 -14.02 11.66
N ILE A 27 -12.35 -14.26 10.93
CA ILE A 27 -12.37 -14.15 9.45
C ILE A 27 -12.13 -12.71 8.99
N LEU A 28 -12.83 -11.74 9.58
CA LEU A 28 -12.68 -10.33 9.20
C LEU A 28 -11.32 -9.78 9.58
N THR A 29 -10.72 -10.25 10.69
CA THR A 29 -9.33 -9.91 11.06
C THR A 29 -8.34 -10.41 10.02
N SER A 30 -8.53 -11.62 9.49
CA SER A 30 -7.71 -12.16 8.40
C SER A 30 -7.81 -11.30 7.13
N CYS A 31 -9.00 -10.81 6.81
CA CYS A 31 -9.18 -9.87 5.69
C CYS A 31 -8.54 -8.51 6.00
N ALA A 32 -8.76 -7.96 7.20
CA ALA A 32 -8.28 -6.65 7.63
C ALA A 32 -6.76 -6.54 7.72
N LEU A 33 -6.07 -7.65 7.96
CA LEU A 33 -4.62 -7.72 8.05
C LEU A 33 -3.99 -8.32 6.79
N ALA A 34 -4.73 -8.46 5.68
CA ALA A 34 -4.14 -8.86 4.40
C ALA A 34 -3.31 -7.71 3.78
N PRO A 35 -2.16 -7.99 3.13
CA PRO A 35 -1.30 -6.96 2.54
C PRO A 35 -1.96 -6.00 1.55
N THR A 36 -2.95 -6.48 0.81
CA THR A 36 -3.68 -5.74 -0.22
C THR A 36 -5.04 -5.22 0.26
N THR A 37 -5.37 -5.38 1.55
CA THR A 37 -6.69 -4.98 2.05
C THR A 37 -6.92 -3.48 1.95
N THR A 38 -8.17 -3.11 1.74
CA THR A 38 -8.64 -1.74 1.93
C THR A 38 -8.95 -1.49 3.41
N ILE A 39 -9.31 -0.26 3.77
CA ILE A 39 -9.76 0.10 5.13
C ILE A 39 -11.07 -0.59 5.54
N VAL A 40 -11.87 -1.12 4.60
CA VAL A 40 -13.24 -1.60 4.85
C VAL A 40 -13.29 -2.80 5.79
N PRO A 41 -12.50 -3.88 5.59
CA PRO A 41 -12.51 -5.00 6.52
C PRO A 41 -12.06 -4.58 7.94
N THR A 42 -11.10 -3.67 8.07
CA THR A 42 -10.69 -3.11 9.37
C THR A 42 -11.85 -2.40 10.06
N VAL A 43 -12.58 -1.54 9.33
CA VAL A 43 -13.78 -0.86 9.85
C VAL A 43 -14.83 -1.87 10.33
N LEU A 44 -15.09 -2.93 9.56
CA LEU A 44 -16.07 -3.96 9.93
C LEU A 44 -15.63 -4.77 11.15
N THR A 45 -14.36 -5.18 11.21
CA THR A 45 -13.79 -5.88 12.38
C THR A 45 -13.93 -5.03 13.63
N LEU A 46 -13.57 -3.75 13.55
CA LEU A 46 -13.71 -2.81 14.67
C LEU A 46 -15.15 -2.54 15.06
N ALA A 47 -16.08 -2.47 14.09
CA ALA A 47 -17.50 -2.26 14.37
C ALA A 47 -18.09 -3.44 15.14
N ILE A 48 -17.78 -4.66 14.73
CA ILE A 48 -18.22 -5.88 15.42
C ILE A 48 -17.56 -5.97 16.79
N LEU A 49 -16.25 -5.70 16.88
CA LEU A 49 -15.53 -5.73 18.15
C LEU A 49 -16.07 -4.72 19.15
N HIS A 50 -16.36 -3.48 18.71
CA HIS A 50 -16.95 -2.44 19.53
C HIS A 50 -18.41 -2.73 19.93
N ALA A 51 -19.19 -3.40 19.08
CA ALA A 51 -20.51 -3.88 19.48
C ALA A 51 -20.42 -5.04 20.49
N TYR A 52 -19.50 -5.97 20.28
CA TYR A 52 -19.33 -7.17 21.10
C TYR A 52 -18.66 -6.86 22.45
N SER A 53 -17.78 -5.85 22.53
CA SER A 53 -17.12 -5.41 23.77
C SER A 53 -18.12 -5.04 24.87
N ARG A 54 -19.25 -4.41 24.49
CA ARG A 54 -20.34 -4.04 25.39
C ARG A 54 -21.07 -5.24 25.99
N ILE A 55 -20.95 -6.42 25.38
CA ILE A 55 -21.52 -7.68 25.89
C ILE A 55 -20.47 -8.44 26.70
N VAL A 56 -19.25 -8.55 26.17
CA VAL A 56 -18.21 -9.40 26.77
C VAL A 56 -17.63 -8.79 28.04
N PHE A 57 -17.25 -7.52 28.05
CA PHE A 57 -16.55 -6.93 29.21
C PHE A 57 -17.39 -6.88 30.48
N PRO A 58 -18.69 -6.50 30.46
CA PRO A 58 -19.52 -6.55 31.65
C PRO A 58 -19.76 -7.96 32.20
N SER A 59 -19.64 -8.99 31.36
CA SER A 59 -19.91 -10.38 31.78
C SER A 59 -18.88 -10.93 32.77
N GLY A 60 -17.67 -10.37 32.81
CA GLY A 60 -16.56 -10.88 33.62
C GLY A 60 -16.06 -12.29 33.21
N GLN A 61 -16.58 -12.88 32.13
CA GLN A 61 -16.23 -14.23 31.70
C GLN A 61 -14.90 -14.23 30.94
N ILE A 62 -13.82 -14.56 31.65
CA ILE A 62 -12.44 -14.59 31.11
C ILE A 62 -12.34 -15.55 29.91
N ASP A 63 -13.05 -16.68 29.92
CA ASP A 63 -13.02 -17.66 28.82
C ASP A 63 -13.41 -17.05 27.48
N ARG A 64 -14.43 -16.17 27.45
CA ARG A 64 -14.86 -15.48 26.22
C ARG A 64 -13.77 -14.55 25.69
N LEU A 65 -13.05 -13.88 26.57
CA LEU A 65 -11.93 -13.02 26.21
C LEU A 65 -10.76 -13.83 25.66
N ILE A 66 -10.48 -15.00 26.24
CA ILE A 66 -9.46 -15.93 25.74
C ILE A 66 -9.82 -16.41 24.34
N PHE A 67 -11.05 -16.88 24.11
CA PHE A 67 -11.49 -17.32 22.77
C PHE A 67 -11.43 -16.20 21.74
N LEU A 68 -11.84 -14.99 22.14
CA LEU A 68 -11.75 -13.81 21.28
C LEU A 68 -10.29 -13.48 20.95
N ALA A 69 -9.39 -13.47 21.94
CA ALA A 69 -7.96 -13.24 21.72
C ALA A 69 -7.37 -14.26 20.76
N ILE A 70 -7.67 -15.56 20.94
CA ILE A 70 -7.23 -16.64 20.05
C ILE A 70 -7.74 -16.42 18.63
N ALA A 71 -9.02 -16.08 18.45
CA ALA A 71 -9.60 -15.88 17.13
C ALA A 71 -8.98 -14.68 16.40
N LEU A 72 -8.76 -13.56 17.09
CA LEU A 72 -8.06 -12.40 16.53
C LEU A 72 -6.61 -12.75 16.16
N SER A 73 -5.91 -13.52 17.01
CA SER A 73 -4.51 -13.92 16.79
C SER A 73 -4.37 -14.87 15.59
N VAL A 74 -5.25 -15.88 15.49
CA VAL A 74 -5.26 -16.80 14.36
C VAL A 74 -5.65 -16.05 13.09
N GLY A 75 -6.70 -15.21 13.17
CA GLY A 75 -7.13 -14.35 12.07
C GLY A 75 -6.00 -13.48 11.54
N GLY A 76 -5.26 -12.80 12.41
CA GLY A 76 -4.15 -11.94 12.01
C GLY A 76 -2.89 -12.67 11.55
N ALA A 77 -2.68 -13.91 11.99
CA ALA A 77 -1.56 -14.74 11.52
C ALA A 77 -1.78 -15.23 10.09
N ILE A 78 -2.97 -15.72 9.75
CA ILE A 78 -3.29 -16.33 8.44
C ILE A 78 -2.75 -15.56 7.22
N PRO A 79 -3.00 -14.24 7.05
CA PRO A 79 -2.58 -13.53 5.84
C PRO A 79 -1.06 -13.37 5.71
N ASN A 80 -0.28 -13.62 6.77
CA ASN A 80 1.17 -13.45 6.78
C ASN A 80 1.91 -14.80 6.91
N VAL A 81 1.22 -15.93 6.76
CA VAL A 81 1.83 -17.27 6.88
C VAL A 81 2.89 -17.50 5.80
N SER A 82 2.60 -17.16 4.53
CA SER A 82 3.56 -17.34 3.43
C SER A 82 4.85 -16.57 3.68
N ALA A 83 4.72 -15.26 3.91
CA ALA A 83 5.83 -14.36 4.21
C ALA A 83 6.64 -14.83 5.43
N SER A 84 5.97 -15.37 6.46
CA SER A 84 6.65 -15.85 7.65
C SER A 84 7.43 -17.14 7.42
N LEU A 85 6.88 -18.08 6.64
CA LEU A 85 7.53 -19.38 6.38
C LEU A 85 8.88 -19.23 5.66
N GLU A 86 9.04 -18.16 4.88
CA GLU A 86 10.26 -17.84 4.15
C GLU A 86 11.23 -16.96 4.95
N ALA A 87 10.79 -16.37 6.07
CA ALA A 87 11.57 -15.39 6.83
C ALA A 87 12.63 -16.02 7.76
N LEU A 88 12.37 -17.20 8.34
CA LEU A 88 13.29 -17.87 9.26
C LEU A 88 13.74 -19.24 8.73
N SER A 89 14.83 -19.75 9.29
CA SER A 89 15.44 -21.03 8.87
C SER A 89 14.54 -22.25 9.08
N THR A 90 13.53 -22.18 9.95
CA THR A 90 12.57 -23.28 10.16
C THR A 90 11.13 -22.79 10.11
N ALA A 91 10.25 -23.58 9.48
CA ALA A 91 8.82 -23.29 9.41
C ALA A 91 8.15 -23.24 10.79
N ALA A 92 8.57 -24.10 11.72
CA ALA A 92 7.99 -24.15 13.07
C ALA A 92 8.29 -22.87 13.86
N THR A 93 9.55 -22.40 13.88
CA THR A 93 9.92 -21.15 14.56
C THR A 93 9.23 -19.95 13.92
N SER A 94 9.07 -19.97 12.59
CA SER A 94 8.31 -18.95 11.85
C SER A 94 6.87 -18.85 12.32
N LEU A 95 6.14 -19.97 12.32
CA LEU A 95 4.74 -20.00 12.74
C LEU A 95 4.57 -19.59 14.20
N VAL A 96 5.47 -20.02 15.10
CA VAL A 96 5.44 -19.63 16.52
C VAL A 96 5.70 -18.14 16.67
N ALA A 97 6.68 -17.58 15.96
CA ALA A 97 6.96 -16.15 15.98
C ALA A 97 5.77 -15.33 15.46
N LEU A 98 5.18 -15.76 14.33
CA LEU A 98 4.01 -15.12 13.73
C LEU A 98 2.79 -15.15 14.66
N LEU A 99 2.47 -16.31 15.25
CA LEU A 99 1.35 -16.43 16.20
C LEU A 99 1.59 -15.60 17.46
N SER A 100 2.84 -15.55 17.96
CA SER A 100 3.20 -14.72 19.11
C SER A 100 3.03 -13.24 18.81
N LEU A 101 3.55 -12.79 17.65
CA LEU A 101 3.45 -11.41 17.19
C LEU A 101 1.99 -11.00 16.98
N SER A 102 1.19 -11.88 16.35
CA SER A 102 -0.24 -11.65 16.15
C SER A 102 -1.02 -11.66 17.47
N SER A 103 -0.62 -12.52 18.43
CA SER A 103 -1.20 -12.53 19.77
C SER A 103 -0.96 -11.23 20.51
N VAL A 104 0.25 -10.67 20.46
CA VAL A 104 0.56 -9.38 21.09
C VAL A 104 -0.30 -8.26 20.50
N THR A 105 -0.42 -8.16 19.16
CA THR A 105 -1.29 -7.14 18.56
C THR A 105 -2.75 -7.32 18.93
N SER A 106 -3.23 -8.57 18.98
CA SER A 106 -4.61 -8.87 19.38
C SER A 106 -4.89 -8.46 20.81
N LEU A 107 -3.92 -8.66 21.73
CA LEU A 107 -4.03 -8.17 23.10
C LEU A 107 -4.06 -6.65 23.19
N ILE A 108 -3.27 -5.94 22.36
CA ILE A 108 -3.31 -4.46 22.28
C ILE A 108 -4.70 -4.00 21.82
N VAL A 109 -5.29 -4.66 20.82
CA VAL A 109 -6.64 -4.36 20.32
C VAL A 109 -7.72 -4.57 21.38
N LEU A 110 -7.63 -5.67 22.13
CA LEU A 110 -8.54 -5.95 23.24
C LEU A 110 -8.35 -4.95 24.38
N ALA A 111 -7.11 -4.57 24.69
CA ALA A 111 -6.82 -3.55 25.69
C ALA A 111 -7.38 -2.18 25.26
N ALA A 112 -7.21 -1.78 24.00
CA ALA A 112 -7.79 -0.54 23.45
C ALA A 112 -9.31 -0.53 23.60
N SER A 113 -9.96 -1.64 23.24
CA SER A 113 -11.42 -1.80 23.36
C SER A 113 -11.88 -1.79 24.81
N TYR A 114 -11.10 -2.39 25.73
CA TYR A 114 -11.41 -2.39 27.16
C TYR A 114 -11.27 -1.01 27.79
N VAL A 115 -10.21 -0.27 27.45
CA VAL A 115 -10.00 1.11 27.92
C VAL A 115 -11.11 2.02 27.41
N GLU A 116 -11.51 1.88 26.15
CA GLU A 116 -12.66 2.59 25.60
C GLU A 116 -13.93 2.28 26.39
N TRP A 117 -14.27 1.01 26.60
CA TRP A 117 -15.45 0.60 27.36
C TRP A 117 -15.44 1.17 28.78
N LEU A 118 -14.29 1.14 29.45
CA LEU A 118 -14.17 1.68 30.81
C LEU A 118 -14.36 3.20 30.83
N ALA A 119 -13.77 3.91 29.85
CA ALA A 119 -13.86 5.36 29.78
C ALA A 119 -15.25 5.84 29.30
N SER A 120 -15.92 5.12 28.39
CA SER A 120 -17.25 5.49 27.91
C SER A 120 -18.32 5.40 29.00
N ARG A 121 -18.13 4.54 30.01
CA ARG A 121 -18.96 4.49 31.23
C ARG A 121 -18.82 5.73 32.12
N ARG A 122 -17.65 6.39 32.11
CA ARG A 122 -17.37 7.56 32.96
C ARG A 122 -17.71 8.88 32.29
N VAL A 123 -17.65 8.92 30.97
CA VAL A 123 -18.00 10.12 30.20
C VAL A 123 -19.52 10.27 30.18
N SER A 124 -20.05 11.40 30.66
CA SER A 124 -21.50 11.69 30.62
C SER A 124 -21.94 12.20 29.24
N SER A 125 -21.09 12.97 28.56
CA SER A 125 -21.41 13.56 27.26
C SER A 125 -21.48 12.50 26.15
N PRO A 126 -22.64 12.32 25.49
CA PRO A 126 -22.81 11.36 24.40
C PRO A 126 -21.92 11.67 23.19
N PHE A 127 -21.62 12.94 22.93
CA PHE A 127 -20.70 13.36 21.87
C PHE A 127 -19.27 12.87 22.14
N ALA A 128 -18.77 13.04 23.37
CA ALA A 128 -17.44 12.54 23.71
C ALA A 128 -17.34 11.02 23.69
N ARG A 129 -18.39 10.29 24.09
CA ARG A 129 -18.43 8.82 23.99
C ARG A 129 -18.17 8.35 22.55
N MET A 130 -18.73 9.03 21.54
CA MET A 130 -18.53 8.66 20.13
C MET A 130 -17.13 8.94 19.61
N LEU A 131 -16.49 10.01 20.10
CA LEU A 131 -15.13 10.40 19.69
C LEU A 131 -14.03 9.68 20.49
N LEU A 132 -14.40 8.96 21.54
CA LEU A 132 -13.48 8.29 22.44
C LEU A 132 -12.73 7.13 21.76
N LEU A 133 -13.45 6.22 21.08
CA LEU A 133 -12.82 5.10 20.37
C LEU A 133 -11.83 5.59 19.30
N PRO A 134 -12.18 6.54 18.40
CA PRO A 134 -11.23 7.08 17.43
C PRO A 134 -9.97 7.70 18.03
N ALA A 135 -10.10 8.45 19.12
CA ALA A 135 -8.96 9.08 19.79
C ALA A 135 -8.05 8.04 20.46
N ILE A 136 -8.63 7.06 21.17
CA ILE A 136 -7.88 5.98 21.80
C ILE A 136 -7.17 5.13 20.74
N TRP A 137 -7.88 4.73 19.68
CA TRP A 137 -7.37 3.86 18.63
C TRP A 137 -6.18 4.50 17.89
N SER A 138 -6.34 5.73 17.41
CA SER A 138 -5.25 6.48 16.75
C SER A 138 -4.05 6.71 17.67
N THR A 139 -4.28 7.02 18.94
CA THR A 139 -3.20 7.22 19.92
C THR A 139 -2.42 5.93 20.17
N ILE A 140 -3.11 4.80 20.36
CA ILE A 140 -2.47 3.51 20.62
C ILE A 140 -1.62 3.09 19.44
N TRP A 141 -2.11 3.18 18.20
CA TRP A 141 -1.33 2.72 17.04
C TRP A 141 -0.18 3.63 16.67
N CYS A 142 -0.33 4.94 16.83
CA CYS A 142 0.81 5.84 16.78
C CYS A 142 1.84 5.48 17.85
N MET A 143 1.42 5.22 19.08
CA MET A 143 2.36 4.83 20.13
C MET A 143 3.07 3.50 19.83
N VAL A 144 2.33 2.50 19.33
CA VAL A 144 2.87 1.20 18.94
C VAL A 144 3.92 1.35 17.83
N SER A 145 3.71 2.23 16.84
CA SER A 145 4.71 2.44 15.78
C SER A 145 6.02 3.05 16.28
N TYR A 146 6.00 3.83 17.37
CA TYR A 146 7.22 4.33 18.01
C TYR A 146 7.95 3.29 18.85
N ILE A 147 7.19 2.40 19.51
CA ILE A 147 7.77 1.40 20.42
C ILE A 147 8.31 0.20 19.64
N ASN A 148 7.62 -0.18 18.58
CA ASN A 148 7.88 -1.41 17.88
C ASN A 148 8.97 -1.24 16.81
N PRO A 149 9.94 -2.16 16.72
CA PRO A 149 10.99 -2.08 15.71
C PRO A 149 10.50 -2.27 14.26
N PHE A 150 9.28 -2.73 14.02
CA PHE A 150 8.69 -2.79 12.68
C PHE A 150 7.84 -1.56 12.32
N GLY A 151 7.75 -0.57 13.22
CA GLY A 151 6.97 0.65 13.00
C GLY A 151 5.51 0.37 12.62
N HIS A 152 5.06 1.03 11.54
CA HIS A 152 3.72 0.95 10.96
C HIS A 152 3.41 -0.35 10.21
N LEU A 153 4.35 -1.28 10.05
CA LEU A 153 4.00 -2.62 9.53
C LEU A 153 3.20 -3.45 10.54
N TRP A 154 3.26 -3.07 11.82
CA TRP A 154 2.58 -3.77 12.90
C TRP A 154 1.24 -3.14 13.28
N THR A 155 0.85 -2.05 12.62
CA THR A 155 -0.43 -1.38 12.86
C THR A 155 -1.56 -2.09 12.11
N TRP A 156 -2.77 -2.02 12.67
CA TRP A 156 -3.96 -2.62 12.07
C TRP A 156 -4.54 -1.80 10.91
N SER A 157 -4.22 -0.51 10.86
CA SER A 157 -4.45 0.36 9.71
C SER A 157 -3.27 0.22 8.73
N ARG A 158 -3.48 -0.56 7.67
CA ARG A 158 -2.51 -0.59 6.57
C ARG A 158 -2.63 0.69 5.74
N GLY A 159 -1.52 1.12 5.11
CA GLY A 159 -1.42 2.39 4.37
C GLY A 159 -2.32 2.54 3.13
N ASN A 160 -3.20 1.57 2.86
CA ASN A 160 -4.17 1.66 1.77
C ASN A 160 -5.45 2.37 2.24
N THR A 161 -5.45 3.70 2.15
CA THR A 161 -6.60 4.51 2.52
C THR A 161 -7.74 4.42 1.52
N LEU A 162 -8.96 4.70 1.99
CA LEU A 162 -10.01 5.10 1.06
C LEU A 162 -9.53 6.36 0.35
N GLU A 163 -9.50 6.34 -0.98
CA GLU A 163 -9.07 7.49 -1.81
C GLU A 163 -9.77 8.80 -1.39
N ALA A 164 -11.03 8.71 -0.94
CA ALA A 164 -11.84 9.82 -0.46
C ALA A 164 -11.26 10.58 0.76
N TYR A 165 -10.37 9.95 1.53
CA TYR A 165 -9.75 10.54 2.72
C TYR A 165 -8.26 10.83 2.54
N ARG A 166 -7.69 10.50 1.38
CA ARG A 166 -6.26 10.66 1.08
C ARG A 166 -5.77 12.10 1.27
N TRP A 167 -6.63 13.09 1.00
CA TRP A 167 -6.32 14.50 1.18
C TRP A 167 -5.96 14.89 2.63
N LEU A 168 -6.31 14.08 3.64
CA LEU A 168 -5.96 14.33 5.03
C LEU A 168 -4.51 13.94 5.38
N ILE A 169 -3.88 13.07 4.58
CA ILE A 169 -2.56 12.52 4.89
C ILE A 169 -1.48 13.62 4.99
N PRO A 170 -1.37 14.61 4.07
CA PRO A 170 -0.42 15.71 4.24
C PRO A 170 -0.65 16.57 5.49
N PHE A 171 -1.85 16.52 6.09
CA PHE A 171 -2.19 17.32 7.26
C PHE A 171 -2.02 16.56 8.57
N LEU A 172 -2.47 15.32 8.62
CA LEU A 172 -2.62 14.55 9.85
C LEU A 172 -1.81 13.26 9.87
N GLY A 173 -1.15 12.92 8.74
CA GLY A 173 -0.38 11.70 8.58
C GLY A 173 -1.23 10.43 8.64
N THR A 174 -0.55 9.29 8.83
CA THR A 174 -1.18 7.97 9.03
C THR A 174 -2.21 7.93 10.15
N SER A 175 -2.04 8.73 11.22
CA SER A 175 -2.96 8.76 12.37
C SER A 175 -4.41 9.09 11.99
N SER A 176 -4.61 9.83 10.89
CA SER A 176 -5.95 10.13 10.38
C SER A 176 -6.68 8.89 9.87
N GLN A 177 -5.96 7.91 9.35
CA GLN A 177 -6.51 6.67 8.81
C GLN A 177 -7.06 5.81 9.94
N ASP A 178 -6.28 5.68 11.02
CA ASP A 178 -6.71 5.05 12.27
C ASP A 178 -7.97 5.71 12.83
N TRP A 179 -7.95 7.05 12.91
CA TRP A 179 -9.07 7.80 13.43
C TRP A 179 -10.35 7.58 12.59
N ILE A 180 -10.23 7.62 11.26
CA ILE A 180 -11.36 7.43 10.34
C ILE A 180 -11.89 5.99 10.40
N ALA A 181 -11.00 4.99 10.44
CA ALA A 181 -11.40 3.58 10.55
C ALA A 181 -12.23 3.35 11.82
N ALA A 182 -11.73 3.84 12.95
CA ALA A 182 -12.43 3.74 14.23
C ALA A 182 -13.72 4.59 14.26
N ALA A 183 -13.76 5.76 13.64
CA ALA A 183 -14.95 6.61 13.59
C ALA A 183 -16.08 5.95 12.79
N TRP A 184 -15.77 5.36 11.63
CA TRP A 184 -16.74 4.55 10.88
C TRP A 184 -17.17 3.31 11.65
N ALA A 185 -16.25 2.68 12.39
CA ALA A 185 -16.58 1.54 13.24
C ALA A 185 -17.61 1.89 14.32
N VAL A 186 -17.47 3.05 14.99
CA VAL A 186 -18.48 3.58 15.92
C VAL A 186 -19.83 3.74 15.22
N VAL A 187 -19.87 4.43 14.07
CA VAL A 187 -21.12 4.65 13.33
C VAL A 187 -21.82 3.33 12.98
N LEU A 188 -21.08 2.36 12.42
CA LEU A 188 -21.66 1.07 12.01
C LEU A 188 -22.11 0.24 13.20
N SER A 189 -21.34 0.25 14.29
CA SER A 189 -21.70 -0.50 15.51
C SER A 189 -22.98 0.03 16.16
N GLU A 190 -23.19 1.35 16.18
CA GLU A 190 -24.40 1.98 16.72
C GLU A 190 -25.61 1.69 15.82
N VAL A 191 -25.44 1.79 14.49
CA VAL A 191 -26.48 1.38 13.52
C VAL A 191 -26.84 -0.10 13.71
N TYR A 192 -25.85 -0.96 13.89
CA TYR A 192 -26.05 -2.38 14.14
C TYR A 192 -26.79 -2.63 15.46
N GLN A 193 -26.45 -1.91 16.54
CA GLN A 193 -27.13 -2.04 17.83
C GLN A 193 -28.59 -1.61 17.77
N VAL A 194 -28.90 -0.48 17.13
CA VAL A 194 -30.29 -0.03 16.92
C VAL A 194 -31.08 -1.04 16.08
N TRP A 195 -30.47 -1.59 15.04
CA TRP A 195 -31.09 -2.62 14.21
C TRP A 195 -31.32 -3.93 14.96
N TYR A 196 -30.36 -4.35 15.78
CA TYR A 196 -30.37 -5.62 16.50
C TYR A 196 -31.31 -5.61 17.71
N MET A 197 -31.26 -4.54 18.52
CA MET A 197 -32.12 -4.38 19.70
C MET A 197 -33.57 -4.03 19.33
N GLY A 198 -33.80 -3.47 18.14
CA GLY A 198 -35.09 -2.95 17.72
C GLY A 198 -35.37 -1.57 18.31
N PRO A 199 -36.43 -0.88 17.85
CA PRO A 199 -36.88 0.34 18.51
C PRO A 199 -37.23 -0.01 19.96
N MET A 200 -36.68 0.74 20.92
CA MET A 200 -37.15 0.66 22.30
C MET A 200 -38.63 0.97 22.27
N GLU A 201 -39.47 -0.01 22.62
CA GLU A 201 -40.90 0.23 22.81
C GLU A 201 -40.99 1.30 23.88
N THR A 202 -41.32 2.53 23.47
CA THR A 202 -41.71 3.58 24.39
C THR A 202 -42.97 3.05 25.05
N GLN A 203 -42.81 2.57 26.27
CA GLN A 203 -43.92 2.12 27.08
C GLN A 203 -44.78 3.36 27.29
N ASP A 204 -45.84 3.45 26.48
CA ASP A 204 -46.81 4.55 26.43
C ASP A 204 -47.65 4.53 27.72
N GLU A 205 -47.01 4.74 28.87
CA GLU A 205 -47.70 4.97 30.14
C GLU A 205 -47.73 6.48 30.41
N ASP A 206 -48.96 7.01 30.34
CA ASP A 206 -49.45 8.37 30.56
C ASP A 206 -49.05 9.00 31.91
N THR A 207 -47.75 9.09 32.19
CA THR A 207 -47.24 9.90 33.30
C THR A 207 -46.61 11.17 32.77
N ASP A 208 -47.37 12.24 32.91
CA ASP A 208 -46.99 13.62 32.64
C ASP A 208 -45.63 13.99 33.28
N GLU A 209 -44.93 14.91 32.61
CA GLU A 209 -43.80 15.76 33.06
C GLU A 209 -42.36 15.34 32.69
N ASP A 210 -42.04 15.63 31.41
CA ASP A 210 -40.96 16.55 30.98
C ASP A 210 -39.47 16.16 31.12
N THR A 211 -39.11 14.94 31.55
CA THR A 211 -37.68 14.58 31.68
C THR A 211 -37.22 13.30 30.98
N THR A 212 -38.03 12.70 30.11
CA THR A 212 -37.53 11.76 29.11
C THR A 212 -36.83 12.53 28.00
N GLN A 213 -35.64 13.05 28.34
CA GLN A 213 -34.62 13.44 27.36
C GLN A 213 -34.48 12.27 26.40
N LYS A 214 -35.13 12.36 25.23
CA LYS A 214 -34.85 11.51 24.07
C LYS A 214 -33.34 11.51 23.95
N ALA A 215 -32.71 10.38 24.27
CA ALA A 215 -31.26 10.24 24.22
C ALA A 215 -30.85 10.53 22.77
N GLN A 216 -30.52 11.78 22.48
CA GLN A 216 -30.24 12.24 21.14
C GLN A 216 -29.00 11.49 20.69
N THR A 217 -29.20 10.57 19.76
CA THR A 217 -28.10 9.84 19.17
C THR A 217 -27.35 10.82 18.27
N TYR A 218 -26.13 11.19 18.64
CA TYR A 218 -25.23 12.01 17.80
C TYR A 218 -24.55 11.20 16.66
N THR A 219 -24.83 9.90 16.56
CA THR A 219 -24.33 9.03 15.48
C THR A 219 -24.60 9.58 14.06
N PRO A 220 -25.82 10.07 13.71
CA PRO A 220 -26.04 10.73 12.43
C PRO A 220 -25.18 11.97 12.21
N LEU A 221 -24.83 12.71 13.27
CA LEU A 221 -23.93 13.88 13.17
C LEU A 221 -22.51 13.43 12.83
N LEU A 222 -21.98 12.39 13.51
CA LEU A 222 -20.67 11.82 13.18
C LEU A 222 -20.64 11.24 11.76
N ALA A 223 -21.67 10.49 11.37
CA ALA A 223 -21.78 9.95 10.02
C ALA A 223 -21.83 11.08 8.96
N THR A 224 -22.60 12.14 9.23
CA THR A 224 -22.68 13.31 8.35
C THR A 224 -21.33 14.01 8.26
N PHE A 225 -20.62 14.17 9.39
CA PHE A 225 -19.27 14.71 9.41
C PHE A 225 -18.28 13.88 8.59
N LEU A 226 -18.28 12.55 8.75
CA LEU A 226 -17.43 11.64 7.97
C LEU A 226 -17.75 11.68 6.47
N LEU A 227 -19.02 11.85 6.09
CA LEU A 227 -19.45 12.05 4.71
C LEU A 227 -19.05 13.43 4.18
N LEU A 228 -19.11 14.48 5.01
CA LEU A 228 -18.64 15.82 4.64
C LEU A 228 -17.12 15.85 4.47
N LEU A 229 -16.35 15.08 5.24
CA LEU A 229 -14.91 14.92 5.07
C LEU A 229 -14.52 14.27 3.74
N ILE A 230 -15.45 13.59 3.05
CA ILE A 230 -15.22 13.09 1.69
C ILE A 230 -15.27 14.22 0.67
N VAL A 231 -16.04 15.30 0.92
CA VAL A 231 -16.27 16.38 -0.06
C VAL A 231 -14.98 17.06 -0.52
N PRO A 232 -14.01 17.40 0.35
CA PRO A 232 -12.74 17.98 -0.09
C PRO A 232 -11.95 17.11 -1.07
N SER A 233 -12.09 15.78 -1.08
CA SER A 233 -11.37 14.93 -2.04
C SER A 233 -11.68 15.24 -3.51
N TYR A 234 -12.83 15.85 -3.79
CA TYR A 234 -13.22 16.27 -5.14
C TYR A 234 -12.61 17.63 -5.56
N PHE A 235 -12.08 18.40 -4.61
CA PHE A 235 -11.60 19.77 -4.84
C PHE A 235 -10.13 19.97 -4.46
N VAL A 236 -9.68 19.27 -3.42
CA VAL A 236 -8.36 19.40 -2.80
C VAL A 236 -7.44 18.36 -3.42
N GLY A 237 -6.78 18.79 -4.50
CA GLY A 237 -5.42 18.39 -4.85
C GLY A 237 -5.26 17.07 -5.59
N ASN A 238 -4.50 17.13 -6.68
CA ASN A 238 -3.42 16.22 -7.07
C ASN A 238 -3.62 14.70 -6.87
N VAL A 239 -4.86 14.21 -6.95
CA VAL A 239 -5.11 12.76 -7.06
C VAL A 239 -4.49 12.23 -8.35
N LEU A 240 -4.47 13.07 -9.38
CA LEU A 240 -3.88 12.74 -10.67
C LEU A 240 -2.40 13.12 -10.72
N PRO A 241 -1.57 12.29 -11.36
CA PRO A 241 -0.16 12.61 -11.57
C PRO A 241 -0.01 13.87 -12.42
N LEU A 242 1.03 14.65 -12.15
CA LEU A 242 1.35 15.84 -12.93
C LEU A 242 1.64 15.46 -14.40
N PRO A 243 1.00 16.10 -15.39
CA PRO A 243 1.15 15.73 -16.79
C PRO A 243 2.56 16.08 -17.31
N VAL A 244 3.26 15.10 -17.87
CA VAL A 244 4.64 15.25 -18.39
C VAL A 244 4.72 16.23 -19.59
N GLY A 245 3.60 16.52 -20.26
CA GLY A 245 3.57 17.37 -21.46
C GLY A 245 3.64 18.89 -21.23
N ARG A 246 3.39 19.39 -20.02
CA ARG A 246 3.33 20.84 -19.75
C ARG A 246 4.63 21.35 -19.13
N THR A 247 5.60 21.69 -19.97
CA THR A 247 6.99 22.00 -19.55
C THR A 247 7.19 23.31 -18.77
N ASP A 248 6.21 24.20 -18.82
CA ASP A 248 6.30 25.54 -18.19
C ASP A 248 6.25 25.43 -16.66
N ASP A 249 5.35 24.60 -16.14
CA ASP A 249 5.07 24.45 -14.70
C ASP A 249 5.52 23.07 -14.17
N ILE A 250 6.05 22.21 -15.03
CA ILE A 250 6.43 20.83 -14.72
C ILE A 250 7.79 20.55 -15.34
N THR A 251 8.66 19.90 -14.57
CA THR A 251 9.92 19.35 -15.04
C THR A 251 9.71 17.87 -15.35
N PRO A 252 9.73 17.46 -16.64
CA PRO A 252 9.71 16.05 -16.98
C PRO A 252 11.02 15.43 -16.50
N PHE A 253 10.90 14.34 -15.75
CA PHE A 253 12.00 13.76 -15.00
C PHE A 253 11.94 12.24 -15.17
N GLY A 254 12.90 11.68 -15.90
CA GLY A 254 12.98 10.24 -16.12
C GLY A 254 13.60 9.55 -14.90
N VAL A 255 12.91 8.57 -14.33
CA VAL A 255 13.39 7.71 -13.25
C VAL A 255 13.41 6.26 -13.69
N GLY A 256 14.23 5.42 -13.07
CA GLY A 256 14.26 3.99 -13.34
C GLY A 256 14.88 3.17 -12.23
N CYS A 257 14.56 1.90 -12.24
CA CYS A 257 15.09 0.90 -11.32
C CYS A 257 15.89 -0.12 -12.14
N ILE A 258 17.11 -0.41 -11.71
CA ILE A 258 18.06 -1.28 -12.39
C ILE A 258 18.10 -2.61 -11.67
N ILE A 259 17.44 -3.63 -12.24
CA ILE A 259 17.39 -5.00 -11.70
C ILE A 259 17.82 -5.94 -12.85
N PRO A 260 19.14 -6.17 -13.00
CA PRO A 260 19.66 -7.02 -14.07
C PRO A 260 19.00 -8.42 -14.03
N PRO A 261 18.38 -8.88 -15.13
CA PRO A 261 17.71 -10.17 -15.14
C PRO A 261 18.74 -11.31 -15.17
N TYR A 262 18.56 -12.31 -14.30
CA TYR A 262 19.46 -13.46 -14.21
C TYR A 262 19.57 -14.23 -15.54
N GLN A 263 18.52 -14.23 -16.37
CA GLN A 263 18.51 -14.94 -17.66
C GLN A 263 19.59 -14.39 -18.61
N VAL A 264 19.87 -13.09 -18.54
CA VAL A 264 20.82 -12.41 -19.44
C VAL A 264 22.26 -12.64 -18.97
N TYR A 265 22.51 -12.53 -17.67
CA TYR A 265 23.87 -12.57 -17.11
C TYR A 265 24.32 -13.98 -16.68
N LYS A 266 23.41 -14.97 -16.65
CA LYS A 266 23.68 -16.41 -16.44
C LYS A 266 24.30 -16.78 -15.08
N HIS A 267 24.24 -15.90 -14.09
CA HIS A 267 24.63 -16.20 -12.71
C HIS A 267 23.64 -15.58 -11.71
N HIS A 268 23.47 -16.24 -10.57
CA HIS A 268 22.51 -15.81 -9.53
C HIS A 268 23.04 -14.66 -8.67
N GLN A 269 24.35 -14.51 -8.54
CA GLN A 269 24.99 -13.40 -7.84
C GLN A 269 25.41 -12.36 -8.87
N LEU A 270 24.70 -11.24 -8.89
CA LEU A 270 25.01 -10.11 -9.76
C LEU A 270 26.26 -9.39 -9.25
N THR A 271 27.15 -9.06 -10.18
CA THR A 271 28.41 -8.34 -9.94
C THR A 271 28.23 -6.85 -10.21
N LEU A 272 29.21 -6.05 -9.77
CA LEU A 272 29.27 -4.61 -10.07
C LEU A 272 29.16 -4.32 -11.58
N ASN A 273 29.82 -5.13 -12.41
CA ASN A 273 29.82 -4.93 -13.86
C ASN A 273 28.44 -5.17 -14.47
N ASP A 274 27.67 -6.14 -13.97
CA ASP A 274 26.32 -6.41 -14.49
C ASP A 274 25.39 -5.22 -14.26
N TYR A 275 25.46 -4.61 -13.07
CA TYR A 275 24.73 -3.40 -12.75
C TYR A 275 25.18 -2.20 -13.59
N ILE A 276 26.49 -2.06 -13.85
CA ILE A 276 27.02 -1.01 -14.74
C ILE A 276 26.51 -1.22 -16.16
N ASP A 277 26.64 -2.42 -16.71
CA ASP A 277 26.20 -2.77 -18.06
C ASP A 277 24.71 -2.54 -18.24
N GLU A 278 23.90 -2.90 -17.24
CA GLU A 278 22.48 -2.66 -17.23
C GLU A 278 22.17 -1.15 -17.13
N THR A 279 22.87 -0.41 -16.27
CA THR A 279 22.73 1.05 -16.13
C THR A 279 23.02 1.78 -17.45
N VAL A 280 24.04 1.35 -18.18
CA VAL A 280 24.43 1.94 -19.48
C VAL A 280 23.31 1.80 -20.53
N LYS A 281 22.47 0.75 -20.45
CA LYS A 281 21.31 0.58 -21.34
C LYS A 281 20.22 1.65 -21.12
N TYR A 282 20.08 2.13 -19.88
CA TYR A 282 18.96 3.01 -19.49
C TYR A 282 19.36 4.46 -19.21
N GLN A 283 20.65 4.79 -19.06
CA GLN A 283 21.12 6.15 -18.71
C GLN A 283 20.68 7.26 -19.67
N ASN A 284 20.39 6.92 -20.93
CA ASN A 284 19.91 7.89 -21.93
C ASN A 284 18.39 8.13 -21.83
N ARG A 285 17.66 7.26 -21.14
CA ARG A 285 16.19 7.32 -21.01
C ARG A 285 15.74 7.90 -19.68
N ALA A 286 16.57 7.82 -18.64
CA ALA A 286 16.26 8.32 -17.31
C ALA A 286 17.37 9.23 -16.78
N LYS A 287 16.97 10.30 -16.08
CA LYS A 287 17.89 11.19 -15.36
C LYS A 287 18.33 10.60 -14.03
N PHE A 288 17.51 9.77 -13.43
CA PHE A 288 17.82 9.05 -12.20
C PHE A 288 17.63 7.56 -12.37
N LEU A 289 18.64 6.79 -12.00
CA LEU A 289 18.59 5.33 -11.96
C LEU A 289 18.89 4.87 -10.54
N LEU A 290 18.13 3.91 -10.03
CA LEU A 290 18.28 3.39 -8.68
C LEU A 290 18.61 1.91 -8.74
N TRP A 291 19.63 1.49 -8.00
CA TRP A 291 19.95 0.08 -7.77
C TRP A 291 19.24 -0.39 -6.50
N PRO A 292 18.77 -1.65 -6.46
CA PRO A 292 18.07 -2.20 -5.30
C PRO A 292 18.99 -2.36 -4.09
N GLU A 293 18.39 -2.59 -2.92
CA GLU A 293 19.15 -2.71 -1.67
C GLU A 293 20.20 -3.83 -1.71
N GLY A 294 21.43 -3.48 -1.35
CA GLY A 294 22.54 -4.44 -1.35
C GLY A 294 22.87 -5.01 -2.72
N ALA A 295 22.72 -4.19 -3.78
CA ALA A 295 23.08 -4.56 -5.14
C ALA A 295 24.56 -4.97 -5.27
N VAL A 296 25.46 -4.29 -4.54
CA VAL A 296 26.91 -4.57 -4.52
C VAL A 296 27.43 -4.59 -3.09
N SER A 297 28.50 -5.33 -2.83
CA SER A 297 29.16 -5.40 -1.52
C SER A 297 30.63 -5.00 -1.65
N PHE A 298 31.15 -4.31 -0.65
CA PHE A 298 32.54 -3.84 -0.60
C PHE A 298 33.20 -4.26 0.72
N ASP A 299 34.45 -4.70 0.65
CA ASP A 299 35.24 -5.12 1.81
C ASP A 299 35.92 -3.95 2.52
N SER A 300 36.09 -2.81 1.83
CA SER A 300 36.73 -1.61 2.41
C SER A 300 36.24 -0.30 1.78
N ASP A 301 36.50 0.83 2.46
CA ASP A 301 36.22 2.17 1.91
C ASP A 301 36.96 2.42 0.59
N SER A 302 38.20 1.94 0.45
CA SER A 302 38.99 2.15 -0.77
C SER A 302 38.45 1.36 -1.96
N GLU A 303 37.95 0.14 -1.73
CA GLU A 303 37.26 -0.64 -2.75
C GLU A 303 35.95 0.03 -3.19
N ARG A 304 35.15 0.50 -2.23
CA ARG A 304 33.93 1.27 -2.51
C ARG A 304 34.25 2.49 -3.37
N ASP A 305 35.26 3.27 -3.00
CA ASP A 305 35.62 4.50 -3.70
C ASP A 305 36.18 4.23 -5.11
N ALA A 306 36.92 3.12 -5.29
CA ALA A 306 37.37 2.64 -6.59
C ALA A 306 36.21 2.17 -7.48
N ALA A 307 35.24 1.45 -6.90
CA ALA A 307 34.02 1.07 -7.58
C ALA A 307 33.21 2.30 -7.99
N PHE A 308 33.08 3.31 -7.11
CA PHE A 308 32.41 4.56 -7.43
C PHE A 308 33.11 5.32 -8.57
N ALA A 309 34.45 5.34 -8.60
CA ALA A 309 35.19 5.91 -9.72
C ALA A 309 34.92 5.17 -11.04
N THR A 310 34.80 3.85 -10.98
CA THR A 310 34.46 3.01 -12.14
C THR A 310 33.05 3.29 -12.65
N ILE A 311 32.07 3.45 -11.74
CA ILE A 311 30.70 3.83 -12.10
C ILE A 311 30.69 5.22 -12.75
N ARG A 312 31.38 6.22 -12.17
CA ARG A 312 31.49 7.58 -12.72
C ARG A 312 32.04 7.61 -14.15
N ALA A 313 33.03 6.75 -14.44
CA ALA A 313 33.65 6.66 -15.75
C ALA A 313 32.70 6.12 -16.83
N ASN A 314 31.72 5.28 -16.44
CA ASN A 314 30.80 4.62 -17.37
C ASN A 314 29.45 5.34 -17.56
N ILE A 315 29.10 6.28 -16.66
CA ILE A 315 27.88 7.07 -16.75
C ILE A 315 28.15 8.39 -17.49
N SER A 316 27.27 8.80 -18.40
CA SER A 316 27.48 9.99 -19.27
C SER A 316 26.48 11.13 -19.05
N GLY A 317 25.53 11.01 -18.12
CA GLY A 317 24.56 12.08 -17.86
C GLY A 317 23.39 11.78 -16.91
N SER A 318 23.22 10.53 -16.47
CA SER A 318 22.29 10.16 -15.40
C SER A 318 22.96 10.21 -14.03
N TYR A 319 22.17 10.46 -13.00
CA TYR A 319 22.55 10.20 -11.61
C TYR A 319 22.17 8.77 -11.24
N VAL A 320 23.06 8.06 -10.56
CA VAL A 320 22.84 6.67 -10.15
C VAL A 320 22.84 6.60 -8.63
N GLY A 321 21.72 6.18 -8.05
CA GLY A 321 21.61 5.77 -6.66
C GLY A 321 22.13 4.34 -6.52
N VAL A 322 23.36 4.19 -6.05
CA VAL A 322 24.02 2.91 -5.84
C VAL A 322 23.78 2.47 -4.41
N SER A 323 22.92 1.46 -4.20
CA SER A 323 22.83 0.83 -2.89
C SER A 323 23.86 -0.28 -2.76
N PHE A 324 24.51 -0.32 -1.61
CA PHE A 324 25.63 -1.20 -1.34
C PHE A 324 25.65 -1.70 0.09
N GLU A 325 26.37 -2.79 0.29
CA GLU A 325 26.79 -3.24 1.60
C GLU A 325 28.29 -3.01 1.76
N GLN A 326 28.73 -2.70 2.98
CA GLN A 326 30.13 -2.39 3.25
C GLN A 326 30.57 -3.02 4.56
N TYR A 327 31.75 -3.65 4.56
CA TYR A 327 32.42 -4.05 5.79
C TYR A 327 33.20 -2.88 6.39
N VAL A 328 32.94 -2.58 7.67
CA VAL A 328 33.62 -1.55 8.45
C VAL A 328 34.26 -2.21 9.66
N ALA A 329 35.47 -1.79 10.02
CA ALA A 329 36.11 -2.27 11.26
C ALA A 329 35.21 -1.96 12.46
N ASP A 330 35.01 -2.94 13.34
CA ASP A 330 34.21 -2.75 14.56
C ASP A 330 34.93 -1.73 15.46
N PRO A 331 34.31 -0.57 15.77
CA PRO A 331 34.95 0.44 16.61
C PRO A 331 35.23 -0.06 18.03
N THR A 332 34.54 -1.11 18.47
CA THR A 332 34.74 -1.73 19.79
C THR A 332 35.89 -2.73 19.81
N ASP A 333 36.35 -3.19 18.63
CA ASP A 333 37.47 -4.12 18.52
C ASP A 333 38.75 -3.39 18.13
N SER A 334 39.56 -3.04 19.13
CA SER A 334 40.87 -2.42 18.93
C SER A 334 41.84 -3.27 18.10
N THR A 335 41.58 -4.58 17.95
CA THR A 335 42.42 -5.45 17.12
C THR A 335 42.11 -5.34 15.63
N GLY A 336 40.98 -4.72 15.25
CA GLY A 336 40.52 -4.60 13.88
C GLY A 336 40.17 -5.94 13.22
N ARG A 337 40.06 -7.03 14.00
CA ARG A 337 39.77 -8.37 13.47
C ARG A 337 38.29 -8.59 13.23
N LYS A 338 37.43 -7.95 14.02
CA LYS A 338 35.98 -7.95 13.82
C LYS A 338 35.59 -6.84 12.85
N SER A 339 34.88 -7.20 11.81
CA SER A 339 34.19 -6.26 10.93
C SER A 339 32.69 -6.33 11.19
N GLN A 340 32.04 -5.18 11.14
CA GLN A 340 30.59 -5.04 11.12
C GLN A 340 30.18 -4.63 9.71
N LYS A 341 29.08 -5.18 9.22
CA LYS A 341 28.54 -4.84 7.91
C LYS A 341 27.60 -3.64 8.04
N LYS A 342 27.57 -2.74 7.05
CA LYS A 342 26.62 -1.63 6.95
C LYS A 342 25.94 -1.69 5.60
N THR A 343 24.67 -1.32 5.56
CA THR A 343 23.92 -1.13 4.30
C THR A 343 23.73 0.35 4.06
N GLY A 344 24.01 0.81 2.85
CA GLY A 344 23.89 2.21 2.48
C GLY A 344 23.47 2.43 1.04
N ILE A 345 23.33 3.71 0.69
CA ILE A 345 23.10 4.21 -0.66
C ILE A 345 23.94 5.46 -0.87
N ALA A 346 24.58 5.55 -2.04
CA ALA A 346 25.29 6.72 -2.50
C ALA A 346 24.69 7.23 -3.83
N ILE A 347 24.56 8.55 -3.98
CA ILE A 347 24.16 9.17 -5.25
C ILE A 347 25.41 9.59 -6.00
N ILE A 348 25.63 9.00 -7.16
CA ILE A 348 26.82 9.22 -8.00
C ILE A 348 26.41 9.94 -9.28
N GLY A 349 27.12 11.03 -9.60
CA GLY A 349 27.00 11.75 -10.86
C GLY A 349 28.32 11.76 -11.62
N HIS A 350 28.28 11.88 -12.94
CA HIS A 350 29.48 11.91 -13.80
C HIS A 350 30.43 13.06 -13.44
N ASN A 351 29.88 14.24 -13.14
CA ASN A 351 30.65 15.48 -12.99
C ASN A 351 31.22 15.71 -11.58
N SER A 352 30.86 14.88 -10.59
CA SER A 352 31.26 15.07 -9.20
C SER A 352 32.31 14.03 -8.78
N PRO A 353 33.47 14.45 -8.24
CA PRO A 353 34.47 13.51 -7.75
C PRO A 353 34.00 12.73 -6.52
N GLU A 354 33.09 13.30 -5.75
CA GLU A 354 32.51 12.72 -4.54
C GLU A 354 31.02 12.39 -4.74
N PRO A 355 30.46 11.39 -4.03
CA PRO A 355 29.03 11.14 -4.07
C PRO A 355 28.26 12.36 -3.53
N HIS A 356 27.16 12.73 -4.20
CA HIS A 356 26.32 13.86 -3.83
C HIS A 356 25.61 13.66 -2.48
N LEU A 357 25.29 12.41 -2.15
CA LEU A 357 24.65 12.00 -0.91
C LEU A 357 25.16 10.61 -0.58
N THR A 358 25.48 10.35 0.68
CA THR A 358 25.66 9.01 1.21
C THR A 358 24.74 8.86 2.41
N TYR A 359 23.96 7.78 2.45
CA TYR A 359 23.04 7.47 3.52
C TYR A 359 23.22 6.02 3.95
N TYR A 360 23.25 5.77 5.25
CA TYR A 360 23.32 4.42 5.83
C TYR A 360 22.01 4.10 6.53
N LYS A 361 21.56 2.84 6.38
CA LYS A 361 20.31 2.33 6.93
C LYS A 361 20.26 2.50 8.45
N ARG A 362 19.16 3.07 8.96
CA ARG A 362 19.00 3.36 10.39
C ARG A 362 18.26 2.25 11.12
N HIS A 363 17.25 1.66 10.49
CA HIS A 363 16.41 0.64 11.10
C HIS A 363 16.64 -0.69 10.41
N LEU A 364 17.32 -1.57 11.12
CA LEU A 364 17.61 -2.92 10.66
C LEU A 364 16.40 -3.82 10.89
N VAL A 365 16.17 -4.75 9.97
CA VAL A 365 15.14 -5.78 10.13
C VAL A 365 15.47 -6.63 11.37
N PRO A 366 14.57 -6.67 12.38
CA PRO A 366 14.79 -7.46 13.59
C PRO A 366 15.06 -8.93 13.25
N PHE A 367 16.01 -9.52 13.96
CA PHE A 367 16.45 -10.92 13.82
C PHE A 367 17.18 -11.27 12.52
N ALA A 368 16.79 -10.70 11.38
CA ALA A 368 17.44 -10.98 10.09
C ALA A 368 18.73 -10.18 9.91
N GLU A 369 18.67 -8.88 10.16
CA GLU A 369 19.78 -7.95 9.92
C GLU A 369 20.53 -7.61 11.20
N SER A 370 19.83 -7.55 12.34
CA SER A 370 20.36 -7.06 13.62
C SER A 370 21.59 -7.80 14.16
N TYR A 371 21.85 -9.04 13.73
CA TYR A 371 23.02 -9.81 14.16
C TYR A 371 24.24 -9.62 13.25
N ARG A 372 24.05 -9.10 12.03
CA ARG A 372 25.10 -9.02 11.00
C ARG A 372 25.43 -7.58 10.60
N LEU A 373 24.44 -6.69 10.70
CA LEU A 373 24.51 -5.31 10.26
C LEU A 373 24.56 -4.37 11.47
N SER A 374 25.28 -3.27 11.32
CA SER A 374 25.29 -2.14 12.26
C SER A 374 24.39 -1.02 11.76
N HIS A 375 23.58 -0.46 12.66
CA HIS A 375 22.66 0.62 12.33
C HIS A 375 23.38 1.96 12.26
N SER A 376 22.87 2.87 11.42
CA SER A 376 23.28 4.28 11.42
C SER A 376 22.42 5.13 12.35
N LEU A 377 23.02 6.15 12.95
CA LEU A 377 22.32 7.19 13.70
C LEU A 377 22.11 8.46 12.88
N GLU A 378 22.78 8.58 11.73
CA GLU A 378 22.72 9.76 10.89
C GLU A 378 21.34 9.87 10.22
N PRO A 379 20.64 11.01 10.37
CA PRO A 379 19.35 11.22 9.72
C PRO A 379 19.52 11.36 8.21
N PRO A 380 18.47 11.13 7.40
CA PRO A 380 18.50 11.40 5.97
C PRO A 380 18.86 12.87 5.70
N ALA A 381 19.76 13.09 4.75
CA ALA A 381 20.12 14.42 4.27
C ALA A 381 19.41 14.75 2.95
N LEU A 382 19.38 16.04 2.62
CA LEU A 382 18.82 16.58 1.39
C LEU A 382 19.96 17.07 0.49
N VAL A 383 19.90 16.73 -0.80
CA VAL A 383 20.85 17.25 -1.80
C VAL A 383 20.10 17.80 -3.01
N ASP A 384 20.50 18.96 -3.50
CA ASP A 384 19.94 19.56 -4.71
C ASP A 384 20.71 19.11 -5.94
N ILE A 385 19.97 18.59 -6.92
CA ILE A 385 20.54 18.00 -8.12
C ILE A 385 20.12 18.84 -9.34
N PRO A 386 21.07 19.39 -10.11
CA PRO A 386 20.75 20.22 -11.26
C PRO A 386 20.19 19.35 -12.39
N VAL A 387 18.99 19.70 -12.87
CA VAL A 387 18.35 19.07 -14.01
C VAL A 387 18.33 20.04 -15.17
N SER A 388 18.89 19.60 -16.30
CA SER A 388 18.87 20.39 -17.53
C SER A 388 17.45 20.60 -18.01
N VAL A 389 17.16 21.81 -18.50
CA VAL A 389 15.88 22.16 -19.10
C VAL A 389 15.60 21.26 -20.32
N PRO A 390 14.38 20.73 -20.49
CA PRO A 390 14.03 19.91 -21.66
C PRO A 390 14.23 20.70 -22.96
N SER A 391 14.78 20.04 -23.98
CA SER A 391 15.03 20.66 -25.30
C SER A 391 13.76 21.10 -26.03
N THR A 392 12.59 20.59 -25.61
CA THR A 392 11.28 20.87 -26.20
C THR A 392 10.65 22.19 -25.76
N HIS A 393 11.30 22.96 -24.89
CA HIS A 393 10.72 24.20 -24.37
C HIS A 393 10.72 25.32 -25.43
N PRO A 394 9.54 25.84 -25.86
CA PRO A 394 9.45 26.72 -27.03
C PRO A 394 9.88 28.18 -26.80
N THR A 395 10.35 28.55 -25.62
CA THR A 395 10.59 29.95 -25.26
C THR A 395 12.02 30.41 -25.55
N LYS A 396 12.13 31.52 -26.30
CA LYS A 396 13.37 32.31 -26.55
C LYS A 396 14.03 32.89 -25.29
N ARG A 397 13.58 32.52 -24.09
CA ARG A 397 14.20 32.95 -22.82
C ARG A 397 15.49 32.15 -22.64
N LYS A 398 16.61 32.85 -22.38
CA LYS A 398 17.92 32.21 -22.23
C LYS A 398 17.83 31.05 -21.21
N PRO A 399 18.16 29.82 -21.61
CA PRO A 399 18.05 28.60 -20.80
C PRO A 399 19.17 28.51 -19.75
N THR A 400 19.47 29.59 -19.04
CA THR A 400 20.71 29.69 -18.23
C THR A 400 20.57 29.21 -16.80
N GLU A 401 19.37 28.86 -16.32
CA GLU A 401 19.19 28.44 -14.93
C GLU A 401 18.78 26.96 -14.88
N ASP A 402 19.67 26.14 -14.32
CA ASP A 402 19.40 24.72 -14.08
C ASP A 402 18.21 24.56 -13.13
N ARG A 403 17.38 23.55 -13.40
CA ARG A 403 16.24 23.24 -12.53
C ARG A 403 16.73 22.32 -11.42
N ASN A 404 17.00 22.86 -10.24
CA ASN A 404 17.40 22.04 -9.10
C ASN A 404 16.22 21.21 -8.58
N VAL A 405 16.44 19.90 -8.42
CA VAL A 405 15.50 18.97 -7.79
C VAL A 405 16.12 18.49 -6.49
N SER A 406 15.44 18.70 -5.37
CA SER A 406 15.90 18.22 -4.07
C SER A 406 15.64 16.72 -3.95
N VAL A 407 16.67 15.96 -3.59
CA VAL A 407 16.64 14.50 -3.49
C VAL A 407 17.07 14.07 -2.09
N THR A 408 16.40 13.06 -1.56
CA THR A 408 16.78 12.36 -0.32
C THR A 408 16.70 10.85 -0.52
N ALA A 409 17.21 10.09 0.43
CA ALA A 409 17.22 8.64 0.37
C ALA A 409 16.90 8.01 1.72
N SER A 410 16.28 6.84 1.68
CA SER A 410 16.04 5.99 2.84
C SER A 410 15.97 4.53 2.39
N VAL A 411 16.26 3.55 3.25
CA VAL A 411 16.45 2.16 2.82
C VAL A 411 15.40 1.26 3.46
N CYS A 412 14.61 0.58 2.62
CA CYS A 412 13.74 -0.52 3.02
C CYS A 412 12.89 -0.24 4.28
N LEU A 413 13.16 -0.93 5.41
CA LEU A 413 12.38 -0.85 6.65
C LEU A 413 12.29 0.57 7.23
N ASP A 414 13.22 1.47 6.91
CA ASP A 414 13.16 2.86 7.36
C ASP A 414 11.84 3.56 7.01
N PHE A 415 11.18 3.17 5.91
CA PHE A 415 9.88 3.73 5.49
C PHE A 415 8.71 3.32 6.39
N ALA A 416 8.85 2.21 7.13
CA ALA A 416 7.85 1.78 8.08
C ALA A 416 7.91 2.56 9.40
N MET A 417 9.02 3.24 9.69
CA MET A 417 9.19 3.95 10.95
C MET A 417 8.38 5.24 10.99
N PRO A 418 7.96 5.70 12.18
CA PRO A 418 7.32 6.99 12.32
C PRO A 418 8.32 8.12 12.02
N LEU A 419 7.89 9.08 11.22
CA LEU A 419 8.63 10.33 10.91
C LEU A 419 10.08 10.12 10.41
N PRO A 420 10.34 9.26 9.40
CA PRO A 420 11.71 8.97 8.95
C PRO A 420 12.43 10.21 8.38
N PHE A 421 11.64 11.21 7.94
CA PHE A 421 12.09 12.44 7.29
C PHE A 421 11.86 13.70 8.13
N SER A 422 11.59 13.59 9.43
CA SER A 422 11.32 14.74 10.30
C SER A 422 12.49 15.75 10.39
N HIS A 423 13.71 15.27 10.17
CA HIS A 423 14.93 16.09 10.20
C HIS A 423 15.19 16.89 8.92
N LEU A 424 14.45 16.63 7.82
CA LEU A 424 14.68 17.34 6.57
C LEU A 424 14.27 18.80 6.69
N ASP A 425 15.14 19.71 6.22
CA ASP A 425 14.88 21.15 6.34
C ASP A 425 13.74 21.64 5.44
N SER A 426 13.53 20.96 4.32
CA SER A 426 12.50 21.27 3.34
C SER A 426 11.91 20.00 2.71
N ARG A 427 10.82 20.15 1.94
CA ARG A 427 10.22 19.04 1.20
C ARG A 427 11.20 18.49 0.16
N PRO A 428 11.50 17.18 0.11
CA PRO A 428 12.24 16.60 -1.01
C PRO A 428 11.37 16.55 -2.26
N GLY A 429 11.94 16.72 -3.45
CA GLY A 429 11.25 16.53 -4.73
C GLY A 429 11.19 15.08 -5.17
N LEU A 430 12.19 14.30 -4.78
CA LEU A 430 12.24 12.85 -4.99
C LEU A 430 12.86 12.14 -3.79
N ILE A 431 12.26 11.03 -3.40
CA ILE A 431 12.82 10.09 -2.41
C ILE A 431 13.32 8.84 -3.14
N LEU A 432 14.58 8.46 -2.93
CA LEU A 432 15.12 7.20 -3.40
C LEU A 432 14.93 6.12 -2.33
N ALA A 433 14.32 5.00 -2.73
CA ALA A 433 13.95 3.92 -1.81
C ALA A 433 14.43 2.56 -2.34
N PRO A 434 15.73 2.24 -2.22
CA PRO A 434 16.21 0.89 -2.46
C PRO A 434 15.63 -0.06 -1.41
N ALA A 435 15.21 -1.23 -1.86
CA ALA A 435 14.71 -2.30 -1.01
C ALA A 435 15.11 -3.67 -1.57
N ARG A 436 15.05 -4.67 -0.70
CA ARG A 436 15.19 -6.08 -1.06
C ARG A 436 14.32 -6.91 -0.13
N THR A 437 13.05 -7.12 -0.53
CA THR A 437 12.12 -7.95 0.25
C THR A 437 12.28 -9.42 -0.12
N TRP A 438 11.93 -10.32 0.79
CA TRP A 438 12.09 -11.77 0.56
C TRP A 438 10.85 -12.43 -0.04
N GLU A 439 9.71 -11.74 0.00
CA GLU A 439 8.42 -12.27 -0.45
C GLU A 439 7.54 -11.12 -0.99
N GLN A 440 6.73 -11.42 -2.01
CA GLN A 440 5.96 -10.42 -2.74
C GLN A 440 4.98 -9.63 -1.86
N SER A 441 4.27 -10.28 -0.95
CA SER A 441 3.33 -9.63 -0.05
C SER A 441 4.00 -8.70 0.97
N VAL A 442 5.25 -8.99 1.37
CA VAL A 442 6.13 -8.08 2.11
C VAL A 442 6.52 -6.89 1.23
N GLY A 443 6.93 -7.13 -0.02
CA GLY A 443 7.19 -6.11 -1.03
C GLY A 443 6.05 -5.12 -1.20
N ILE A 444 4.81 -5.63 -1.36
CA ILE A 444 3.59 -4.82 -1.45
C ILE A 444 3.37 -4.00 -0.17
N SER A 445 3.54 -4.63 1.00
CA SER A 445 3.35 -3.95 2.29
C SER A 445 4.35 -2.81 2.47
N MET A 446 5.61 -3.03 2.11
CA MET A 446 6.68 -2.04 2.18
C MET A 446 6.48 -0.91 1.16
N TRP A 447 6.07 -1.25 -0.06
CA TRP A 447 5.72 -0.25 -1.07
C TRP A 447 4.58 0.66 -0.59
N LEU A 448 3.55 0.11 0.07
CA LEU A 448 2.47 0.92 0.66
C LEU A 448 2.98 1.87 1.74
N GLN A 449 3.96 1.46 2.56
CA GLN A 449 4.59 2.35 3.54
C GLN A 449 5.39 3.46 2.85
N ALA A 450 6.14 3.15 1.81
CA ALA A 450 6.87 4.14 1.04
C ALA A 450 5.92 5.15 0.35
N LYS A 451 4.84 4.66 -0.28
CA LYS A 451 3.76 5.48 -0.84
C LYS A 451 3.20 6.42 0.23
N GLN A 452 2.89 5.90 1.41
CA GLN A 452 2.35 6.66 2.53
C GLN A 452 3.29 7.80 2.95
N ARG A 453 4.61 7.55 3.06
CA ARG A 453 5.59 8.60 3.40
C ARG A 453 5.70 9.66 2.30
N ALA A 454 5.61 9.26 1.03
CA ALA A 454 5.60 10.21 -0.08
C ALA A 454 4.38 11.13 -0.03
N GLU A 455 3.21 10.60 0.32
CA GLU A 455 1.98 11.38 0.48
C GLU A 455 2.00 12.32 1.68
N GLU A 456 2.54 11.87 2.81
CA GLU A 456 2.74 12.70 4.00
C GLU A 456 3.56 13.95 3.72
N LEU A 457 4.59 13.81 2.89
CA LEU A 457 5.47 14.90 2.47
C LEU A 457 4.99 15.62 1.20
N ASN A 458 3.91 15.16 0.56
CA ASN A 458 3.45 15.62 -0.74
C ASN A 458 4.58 15.63 -1.80
N THR A 459 5.27 14.49 -1.92
CA THR A 459 6.40 14.24 -2.82
C THR A 459 6.22 12.92 -3.59
N VAL A 460 7.24 12.51 -4.34
CA VAL A 460 7.31 11.26 -5.11
C VAL A 460 8.43 10.37 -4.56
N VAL A 461 8.19 9.06 -4.52
CA VAL A 461 9.18 8.04 -4.16
C VAL A 461 9.44 7.12 -5.34
N LEU A 462 10.72 6.85 -5.60
CA LEU A 462 11.19 5.80 -6.51
C LEU A 462 11.55 4.58 -5.66
N TRP A 463 10.71 3.56 -5.73
CA TRP A 463 10.86 2.32 -4.97
C TRP A 463 11.42 1.21 -5.87
N CYS A 464 12.60 0.70 -5.51
CA CYS A 464 13.33 -0.29 -6.30
C CYS A 464 13.66 -1.50 -5.43
N ASP A 465 12.85 -2.55 -5.58
CA ASP A 465 12.91 -3.78 -4.80
C ASP A 465 13.58 -4.89 -5.59
N GLY A 466 14.79 -5.26 -5.20
CA GLY A 466 15.58 -6.34 -5.81
C GLY A 466 15.31 -7.73 -5.22
N GLY A 467 14.25 -7.86 -4.43
CA GLY A 467 13.77 -9.12 -3.89
C GLY A 467 13.25 -10.10 -4.93
N ASP A 468 13.25 -11.40 -4.60
CA ASP A 468 12.56 -12.40 -5.42
C ASP A 468 11.05 -12.16 -5.33
N GLY A 469 10.43 -11.77 -6.44
CA GLY A 469 9.05 -11.28 -6.45
C GLY A 469 8.86 -9.90 -5.82
N GLY A 470 9.95 -9.17 -5.59
CA GLY A 470 9.93 -7.79 -5.09
C GLY A 470 9.12 -6.87 -5.99
N VAL A 471 8.51 -5.84 -5.40
CA VAL A 471 7.62 -4.92 -6.13
C VAL A 471 8.33 -3.61 -6.34
N SER A 472 8.46 -3.16 -7.58
CA SER A 472 9.15 -1.91 -7.94
C SER A 472 8.20 -0.95 -8.67
N GLY A 473 8.34 0.36 -8.40
CA GLY A 473 7.52 1.37 -9.06
C GLY A 473 7.75 2.79 -8.56
N VAL A 474 6.83 3.68 -8.94
CA VAL A 474 6.79 5.06 -8.49
C VAL A 474 5.50 5.31 -7.72
N ALA A 475 5.61 5.94 -6.54
CA ALA A 475 4.45 6.27 -5.73
C ALA A 475 4.49 7.71 -5.20
N GLY A 476 3.34 8.22 -4.76
CA GLY A 476 3.19 9.61 -4.31
C GLY A 476 2.97 10.58 -5.47
N GLY A 477 2.61 11.83 -5.18
CA GLY A 477 2.35 12.85 -6.22
C GLY A 477 1.32 12.45 -7.29
N GLY A 478 0.32 11.63 -6.92
CA GLY A 478 -0.69 11.07 -7.83
C GLY A 478 -0.28 9.77 -8.54
N TYR A 479 0.95 9.28 -8.37
CA TYR A 479 1.38 7.98 -8.88
C TYR A 479 1.02 6.86 -7.91
N GLU A 480 0.50 5.75 -8.44
CA GLU A 480 0.09 4.56 -7.67
C GLU A 480 0.43 3.23 -8.35
N SER A 481 1.09 3.25 -9.50
CA SER A 481 1.31 2.04 -10.29
C SER A 481 2.58 1.31 -9.89
N PHE A 482 2.46 -0.01 -9.77
CA PHE A 482 3.59 -0.92 -9.88
C PHE A 482 4.05 -0.92 -11.34
N GLU A 483 5.34 -0.76 -11.58
CA GLU A 483 5.90 -0.83 -12.94
C GLU A 483 6.46 -2.23 -13.21
N GLN A 484 6.99 -2.88 -12.17
CA GLN A 484 7.60 -4.19 -12.27
C GLN A 484 7.34 -5.00 -11.00
N VAL A 485 7.09 -6.30 -11.16
CA VAL A 485 7.08 -7.28 -10.08
C VAL A 485 8.12 -8.35 -10.42
N GLY A 486 9.06 -8.59 -9.51
CA GLY A 486 10.20 -9.47 -9.71
C GLY A 486 11.34 -8.83 -10.50
N THR A 487 12.12 -9.65 -11.19
CA THR A 487 13.32 -9.23 -11.91
C THR A 487 13.02 -8.41 -13.16
N GLY A 488 13.91 -7.50 -13.54
CA GLY A 488 13.82 -6.73 -14.78
C GLY A 488 13.94 -5.23 -14.53
N SER A 489 14.85 -4.57 -15.25
CA SER A 489 15.03 -3.13 -15.19
C SER A 489 13.94 -2.39 -15.96
N TRP A 490 13.54 -1.21 -15.47
CA TRP A 490 12.52 -0.38 -16.10
C TRP A 490 12.81 1.10 -15.92
N VAL A 491 12.20 1.92 -16.79
CA VAL A 491 12.27 3.39 -16.74
C VAL A 491 10.90 4.00 -16.96
N LYS A 492 10.61 5.10 -16.26
CA LYS A 492 9.37 5.85 -16.35
C LYS A 492 9.63 7.35 -16.28
N ASN A 493 8.94 8.12 -17.12
CA ASN A 493 8.94 9.57 -17.03
C ASN A 493 7.88 10.03 -16.04
N ILE A 494 8.29 10.87 -15.09
CA ILE A 494 7.41 11.50 -14.10
C ILE A 494 7.45 13.02 -14.26
N GLY A 495 6.36 13.70 -13.89
CA GLY A 495 6.31 15.14 -13.79
C GLY A 495 6.60 15.61 -12.37
N LEU A 496 7.58 16.50 -12.20
CA LEU A 496 7.85 17.20 -10.94
C LEU A 496 7.42 18.67 -11.05
N GLU A 497 6.82 19.22 -9.99
CA GLU A 497 6.38 20.61 -9.94
C GLU A 497 7.55 21.59 -10.16
N TYR A 498 7.35 22.61 -11.00
CA TYR A 498 8.30 23.69 -11.24
C TYR A 498 7.62 25.07 -11.21
N PRO A 499 8.16 26.07 -10.47
CA PRO A 499 9.29 25.96 -9.56
C PRO A 499 8.98 25.00 -8.41
N PHE A 500 10.01 24.31 -7.92
CA PHE A 500 9.81 23.31 -6.89
C PHE A 500 9.42 23.97 -5.57
N THR A 501 8.21 23.67 -5.09
CA THR A 501 7.75 24.14 -3.79
C THR A 501 8.51 23.41 -2.67
N THR A 502 9.33 24.14 -1.91
CA THR A 502 10.12 23.60 -0.79
C THR A 502 9.35 23.55 0.53
N SER A 503 8.10 24.02 0.53
CA SER A 503 7.29 24.10 1.76
C SER A 503 6.97 22.71 2.30
N ARG A 504 7.18 22.54 3.61
CA ARG A 504 6.79 21.33 4.32
C ARG A 504 5.27 21.28 4.44
N THR A 505 4.71 20.08 4.33
CA THR A 505 3.30 19.83 4.68
C THR A 505 3.06 20.09 6.16
N PHE A 506 1.80 20.21 6.57
CA PHE A 506 1.49 20.41 7.99
C PHE A 506 1.96 19.19 8.81
N HIS A 507 1.75 17.97 8.32
CA HIS A 507 2.27 16.77 8.97
C HIS A 507 3.80 16.75 9.01
N ALA A 508 4.50 17.11 7.93
CA ALA A 508 5.97 17.18 7.93
C ALA A 508 6.53 18.19 8.96
N ARG A 509 5.76 19.24 9.28
CA ARG A 509 6.15 20.27 10.27
C ARG A 509 5.84 19.87 11.71
N PHE A 510 4.70 19.24 11.94
CA PHE A 510 4.18 18.97 13.29
C PHE A 510 4.28 17.49 13.69
N GLY A 511 4.61 16.60 12.75
CA GLY A 511 4.62 15.16 12.92
C GLY A 511 3.31 14.62 13.50
N ASP A 512 3.45 13.71 14.46
CA ASP A 512 2.32 13.08 15.15
C ASP A 512 1.72 13.94 16.28
N SER A 513 2.21 15.16 16.50
CA SER A 513 1.54 16.10 17.43
C SER A 513 0.13 16.50 16.95
N THR A 514 -0.19 16.22 15.68
CA THR A 514 -1.53 16.27 15.10
C THR A 514 -2.56 15.45 15.89
N LEU A 515 -2.15 14.39 16.61
CA LEU A 515 -3.00 13.64 17.54
C LEU A 515 -3.65 14.52 18.62
N LEU A 516 -2.98 15.60 19.03
CA LEU A 516 -3.53 16.54 20.02
C LEU A 516 -4.81 17.20 19.50
N ALA A 517 -4.99 17.31 18.18
CA ALA A 517 -6.24 17.79 17.60
C ALA A 517 -7.41 16.85 17.94
N TYR A 518 -7.22 15.53 17.84
CA TYR A 518 -8.26 14.55 18.18
C TYR A 518 -8.69 14.66 19.65
N TRP A 519 -7.73 14.81 20.56
CA TRP A 519 -8.01 15.01 21.98
C TRP A 519 -8.59 16.39 22.29
N SER A 520 -8.24 17.42 21.51
CA SER A 520 -8.81 18.77 21.68
C SER A 520 -10.31 18.81 21.43
N PHE A 521 -10.83 17.99 20.49
CA PHE A 521 -12.28 17.85 20.27
C PHE A 521 -13.00 17.17 21.44
N LEU A 522 -12.31 16.33 22.20
CA LEU A 522 -12.84 15.68 23.40
C LEU A 522 -12.78 16.59 24.64
N LEU A 523 -11.84 17.53 24.68
CA LEU A 523 -11.52 18.30 25.88
C LEU A 523 -12.73 19.02 26.50
N PRO A 524 -13.61 19.73 25.75
CA PRO A 524 -14.77 20.41 26.35
C PRO A 524 -15.69 19.45 27.11
N ALA A 525 -15.97 18.29 26.52
CA ALA A 525 -16.82 17.28 27.12
C ALA A 525 -16.14 16.52 28.28
N LEU A 526 -14.81 16.43 28.28
CA LEU A 526 -14.04 15.92 29.41
C LEU A 526 -13.96 16.91 30.57
N ILE A 527 -14.02 18.23 30.31
CA ILE A 527 -14.04 19.28 31.34
C ILE A 527 -15.38 19.31 32.10
N GLU A 528 -16.49 19.06 31.39
CA GLU A 528 -17.82 18.95 32.01
C GLU A 528 -17.97 17.68 32.87
N GLY A 529 -17.27 16.60 32.51
CA GLY A 529 -17.08 15.45 33.37
C GLY A 529 -16.08 15.76 34.50
N ASN A 530 -16.26 15.21 35.69
CA ASN A 530 -15.40 15.46 36.85
C ASN A 530 -13.92 15.06 36.54
N LEU A 531 -13.12 16.02 36.07
CA LEU A 531 -11.75 15.86 35.51
C LEU A 531 -10.76 15.06 36.36
N ILE A 532 -11.02 14.96 37.67
CA ILE A 532 -10.13 14.34 38.65
C ILE A 532 -9.93 12.84 38.36
N GLU A 533 -10.97 12.13 37.93
CA GLU A 533 -10.87 10.68 37.70
C GLU A 533 -10.16 10.32 36.39
N ILE A 534 -10.33 11.14 35.34
CA ILE A 534 -9.68 10.90 34.04
C ILE A 534 -8.17 11.13 34.15
N LYS A 535 -7.74 12.12 34.95
CA LYS A 535 -6.31 12.34 35.25
C LYS A 535 -5.66 11.11 35.89
N PHE A 536 -6.38 10.38 36.74
CA PHE A 536 -5.88 9.14 37.34
C PHE A 536 -5.68 8.06 36.27
N LEU A 537 -6.65 7.86 35.39
CA LEU A 537 -6.55 6.89 34.29
C LEU A 537 -5.36 7.22 33.36
N PHE A 538 -5.23 8.48 32.94
CA PHE A 538 -4.10 8.92 32.12
C PHE A 538 -2.76 8.74 32.82
N LYS A 539 -2.67 9.07 34.11
CA LYS A 539 -1.45 8.90 34.91
C LYS A 539 -1.07 7.43 35.07
N SER A 540 -2.04 6.53 35.26
CA SER A 540 -1.81 5.08 35.32
C SER A 540 -1.36 4.51 33.98
N ILE A 541 -2.00 4.93 32.87
CA ILE A 541 -1.61 4.50 31.51
C ILE A 541 -0.20 5.02 31.18
N LEU A 542 0.05 6.32 31.30
CA LEU A 542 1.36 6.91 31.06
C LEU A 542 2.45 6.34 31.98
N GLY A 543 2.12 6.04 33.24
CA GLY A 543 3.03 5.39 34.18
C GLY A 543 3.42 3.97 33.78
N GLY A 544 2.44 3.14 33.39
CA GLY A 544 2.69 1.78 32.91
C GLY A 544 3.50 1.75 31.60
N LEU A 545 3.22 2.71 30.71
CA LEU A 545 3.93 2.86 29.44
C LEU A 545 5.37 3.35 29.61
N ALA A 546 5.59 4.37 30.46
CA ALA A 546 6.94 4.83 30.78
C ALA A 546 7.79 3.76 31.48
N TRP A 547 7.14 2.84 32.20
CA TRP A 547 7.79 1.67 32.77
C TRP A 547 8.13 0.62 31.69
N LEU A 548 7.21 0.32 30.77
CA LEU A 548 7.44 -0.59 29.63
C LEU A 548 8.57 -0.08 28.72
N GLN A 549 8.57 1.21 28.38
CA GLN A 549 9.61 1.83 27.56
C GLN A 549 10.99 1.74 28.24
N ARG A 550 11.08 2.08 29.53
CA ARG A 550 12.33 1.93 30.29
C ARG A 550 12.81 0.48 30.33
N ARG A 551 11.89 -0.48 30.47
CA ARG A 551 12.22 -1.90 30.48
C ARG A 551 12.68 -2.41 29.11
N GLN A 552 12.07 -1.94 28.02
CA GLN A 552 12.51 -2.26 26.67
C GLN A 552 13.88 -1.66 26.35
N GLN A 553 14.14 -0.40 26.72
CA GLN A 553 15.47 0.20 26.56
C GLN A 553 16.53 -0.59 27.36
N ALA A 554 16.21 -1.03 28.57
CA ALA A 554 17.10 -1.90 29.35
C ALA A 554 17.31 -3.27 28.70
N LEU A 555 16.28 -3.86 28.08
CA LEU A 555 16.36 -5.16 27.39
C LEU A 555 17.07 -5.09 26.04
N VAL A 556 16.95 -3.98 25.30
CA VAL A 556 17.66 -3.78 24.03
C VAL A 556 19.17 -3.54 24.26
N CYS A 557 19.54 -2.98 25.42
CA CYS A 557 20.93 -2.84 25.82
C CYS A 557 21.55 -4.13 26.39
N SER A 558 20.77 -5.16 26.76
CA SER A 558 21.33 -6.43 27.25
C SER A 558 21.48 -7.46 26.12
N ARG A 559 22.71 -7.92 25.92
CA ARG A 559 23.10 -8.85 24.84
C ARG A 559 22.61 -10.30 25.06
N GLU A 560 21.86 -10.55 26.13
CA GLU A 560 21.55 -11.91 26.65
C GLU A 560 20.10 -12.38 26.42
N LEU A 561 19.31 -11.65 25.65
CA LEU A 561 17.90 -11.96 25.39
C LEU A 561 17.62 -13.40 24.86
N PRO A 562 18.48 -14.02 24.02
CA PRO A 562 18.26 -15.39 23.56
C PRO A 562 18.39 -16.44 24.68
N GLU A 563 19.28 -16.23 25.64
CA GLU A 563 19.51 -17.16 26.76
C GLU A 563 18.40 -17.07 27.79
N ALA A 564 17.88 -15.86 28.06
CA ALA A 564 16.76 -15.68 28.97
C ALA A 564 15.46 -16.33 28.43
N PHE A 565 15.20 -16.25 27.11
CA PHE A 565 14.05 -16.93 26.50
C PHE A 565 14.23 -18.45 26.44
N ALA A 566 15.45 -18.93 26.14
CA ALA A 566 15.77 -20.36 26.16
C ALA A 566 15.68 -20.94 27.58
N ALA A 567 16.12 -20.19 28.61
CA ALA A 567 16.01 -20.57 30.02
C ALA A 567 14.56 -20.56 30.51
N LEU A 568 13.74 -19.61 30.08
CA LEU A 568 12.31 -19.57 30.42
C LEU A 568 11.52 -20.72 29.76
N TYR A 569 11.95 -21.17 28.57
CA TYR A 569 11.39 -22.33 27.88
C TYR A 569 11.88 -23.66 28.47
N ALA A 570 13.16 -23.76 28.83
CA ALA A 570 13.75 -24.92 29.47
C ALA A 570 13.20 -25.13 30.90
N ALA A 571 12.96 -24.05 31.64
CA ALA A 571 12.39 -24.11 32.98
C ALA A 571 10.89 -24.52 33.02
N ARG A 572 10.19 -24.52 31.87
CA ARG A 572 8.75 -24.80 31.80
C ARG A 572 8.40 -26.19 31.24
N LEU A 573 9.40 -26.98 30.85
CA LEU A 573 9.22 -28.35 30.33
C LEU A 573 9.74 -29.46 31.30
N GLY A 574 10.15 -29.12 32.52
CA GLY A 574 10.42 -30.12 33.55
C GLY A 574 9.15 -30.54 34.30
N GLU A 575 8.74 -31.81 34.14
CA GLU A 575 7.74 -32.54 34.95
C GLU A 575 7.99 -32.33 36.47
N SER A 576 7.05 -32.29 37.44
CA SER A 576 5.77 -32.98 37.64
C SER A 576 5.06 -32.34 38.85
N HIS A 577 3.73 -32.18 38.84
CA HIS A 577 2.81 -32.70 39.88
C HIS A 577 1.36 -32.23 39.65
N LEU A 578 0.52 -33.18 39.22
CA LEU A 578 -0.93 -33.15 39.32
C LEU A 578 -1.34 -33.39 40.78
N ARG A 579 -2.07 -32.44 41.38
CA ARG A 579 -3.16 -32.61 42.38
C ARG A 579 -3.47 -31.28 43.06
N LEU A 580 -4.61 -30.67 42.75
CA LEU A 580 -5.54 -29.96 43.65
C LEU A 580 -6.50 -29.08 42.83
N LEU A 581 -7.57 -29.71 42.33
CA LEU A 581 -8.80 -29.03 41.96
C LEU A 581 -9.91 -29.60 42.83
N SER A 582 -10.20 -28.94 43.95
CA SER A 582 -11.52 -28.89 44.59
C SER A 582 -11.43 -28.16 45.94
N THR A 583 -11.86 -26.90 46.00
CA THR A 583 -12.78 -26.36 47.02
C THR A 583 -13.09 -24.88 46.73
N PRO A 584 -14.33 -24.41 47.02
CA PRO A 584 -14.75 -23.04 46.76
C PRO A 584 -14.34 -22.12 47.92
N PHE A 585 -13.84 -20.93 47.63
CA PHE A 585 -13.51 -19.94 48.66
C PHE A 585 -14.61 -18.88 48.72
N SER A 586 -15.36 -18.91 49.82
CA SER A 586 -16.30 -17.90 50.28
C SER A 586 -15.57 -16.92 51.21
N GLU A 587 -15.97 -15.66 51.12
CA GLU A 587 -15.91 -14.52 52.07
C GLU A 587 -14.82 -14.38 53.14
N ASP A 588 -14.39 -13.12 53.23
CA ASP A 588 -13.85 -12.38 54.37
C ASP A 588 -12.47 -12.74 54.93
N LEU A 589 -11.53 -11.81 54.76
CA LEU A 589 -10.76 -11.23 55.86
C LEU A 589 -9.93 -10.04 55.35
N GLY A 590 -10.23 -8.85 55.87
CA GLY A 590 -9.36 -7.69 55.77
C GLY A 590 -8.09 -7.87 56.60
N LEU A 591 -6.95 -7.44 56.07
CA LEU A 591 -5.78 -7.06 56.86
C LEU A 591 -4.80 -6.25 56.03
N THR A 592 -4.86 -4.93 56.25
CA THR A 592 -3.76 -3.99 56.04
C THR A 592 -2.66 -4.25 57.09
N ARG A 593 -1.45 -4.65 56.68
CA ARG A 593 -0.13 -4.21 57.19
C ARG A 593 1.00 -5.17 56.80
N ASN A 594 2.19 -4.59 56.65
CA ASN A 594 3.53 -5.16 56.46
C ASN A 594 3.96 -5.60 55.05
N TRP A 595 4.50 -4.63 54.30
CA TRP A 595 5.48 -4.85 53.23
C TRP A 595 6.64 -3.86 53.37
N GLN A 596 7.35 -3.92 54.49
CA GLN A 596 8.45 -2.98 54.80
C GLN A 596 9.79 -3.66 55.17
N SER A 597 10.06 -4.89 54.72
CA SER A 597 11.36 -5.53 54.98
C SER A 597 11.92 -6.38 53.84
N ILE A 598 11.97 -5.83 52.63
CA ILE A 598 12.88 -6.31 51.57
C ILE A 598 13.36 -5.07 50.79
N HIS A 599 14.25 -4.28 51.39
CA HIS A 599 14.85 -3.09 50.74
C HIS A 599 16.32 -2.84 51.12
N GLU A 600 17.03 -3.85 51.60
CA GLU A 600 18.48 -3.77 51.80
C GLU A 600 19.09 -5.01 51.16
N ASP A 601 19.65 -4.84 49.94
CA ASP A 601 20.73 -5.66 49.33
C ASP A 601 20.87 -5.48 47.79
N ILE A 602 20.44 -4.34 47.22
CA ILE A 602 20.80 -3.99 45.84
C ILE A 602 21.10 -2.49 45.75
N ASP A 603 22.14 -2.05 46.43
CA ASP A 603 22.78 -0.75 46.20
C ASP A 603 24.28 -1.00 45.98
N ASP A 604 24.64 -1.40 44.76
CA ASP A 604 26.01 -1.26 44.23
C ASP A 604 26.00 -1.39 42.70
N PHE A 605 25.40 -0.40 42.03
CA PHE A 605 25.69 -0.10 40.63
C PHE A 605 25.75 1.42 40.44
N HIS A 606 26.98 1.95 40.35
CA HIS A 606 27.22 3.32 39.92
C HIS A 606 26.69 3.50 38.49
N ILE A 607 25.69 4.38 38.34
CA ILE A 607 25.19 4.88 37.07
C ILE A 607 26.17 5.94 36.58
N ILE A 608 26.85 5.66 35.46
CA ILE A 608 27.64 6.65 34.72
C ILE A 608 26.65 7.62 34.06
N THR A 609 26.82 8.92 34.29
CA THR A 609 25.98 9.96 33.68
C THR A 609 26.74 10.67 32.56
N ASP A 610 26.03 11.30 31.61
CA ASP A 610 26.61 12.03 30.47
C ASP A 610 27.52 13.22 30.87
N GLU A 611 27.59 13.57 32.17
CA GLU A 611 28.56 14.55 32.70
C GLU A 611 29.95 13.94 32.98
N ASP A 612 30.08 12.61 32.99
CA ASP A 612 31.33 11.88 33.28
C ASP A 612 32.23 11.65 32.03
N LEU A 613 31.80 12.10 30.84
CA LEU A 613 32.52 11.94 29.55
C LEU A 613 33.19 13.23 29.03
N LEU A 614 33.49 14.19 29.91
CA LEU A 614 34.26 15.38 29.52
C LEU A 614 35.76 15.12 29.62
N ILE A 615 36.38 14.80 28.48
CA ILE A 615 37.85 14.77 28.31
C ILE A 615 38.39 16.20 28.45
N PRO A 616 39.36 16.48 29.34
CA PRO A 616 39.99 17.78 29.41
C PRO A 616 41.08 17.90 28.33
N ASN A 617 40.93 18.87 27.43
CA ASN A 617 42.02 19.41 26.63
C ASN A 617 43.02 20.12 27.56
N LYS A 618 44.13 19.46 27.92
CA LYS A 618 45.43 20.06 28.29
C LYS A 618 46.48 18.98 28.58
N LEU A 619 47.44 18.81 27.67
CA LEU A 619 48.71 18.14 27.95
C LEU A 619 49.74 19.18 28.45
N PRO A 620 50.49 18.93 29.53
CA PRO A 620 51.72 19.64 29.84
C PRO A 620 52.95 18.91 29.23
N PRO A 621 54.08 19.61 29.04
CA PRO A 621 55.27 19.07 28.40
C PRO A 621 56.24 18.42 29.40
N THR A 622 57.28 17.79 28.83
CA THR A 622 58.60 17.39 29.39
C THR A 622 58.87 15.92 29.76
N ALA A 623 59.65 15.29 28.86
CA ALA A 623 61.00 14.74 29.04
C ALA A 623 61.27 13.69 30.15
N ILE A 624 61.80 12.52 29.76
CA ILE A 624 63.20 12.07 29.96
C ILE A 624 63.35 10.58 29.58
N ALA A 625 64.38 10.31 28.77
CA ALA A 625 65.22 9.12 28.52
C ALA A 625 64.82 7.70 29.00
N PHE A 626 65.06 6.69 28.16
CA PHE A 626 66.18 5.73 28.32
C PHE A 626 66.42 4.83 27.07
N HIS A 627 67.69 4.43 26.97
CA HIS A 627 68.50 3.67 26.02
C HIS A 627 67.95 2.50 25.15
N ALA A 628 68.41 2.54 23.87
CA ALA A 628 69.21 1.56 23.11
C ALA A 628 68.67 0.15 22.76
N LEU A 629 68.59 -0.18 21.46
CA LEU A 629 69.57 -1.03 20.74
C LEU A 629 69.24 -1.21 19.24
N ASN A 630 70.16 -0.70 18.42
CA ASN A 630 70.77 -1.22 17.17
C ASN A 630 70.01 -1.88 16.00
N SER A 631 70.51 -1.45 14.83
CA SER A 631 70.65 -2.11 13.51
C SER A 631 69.45 -2.01 12.56
N GLY A 632 69.56 -1.48 11.34
CA GLY A 632 70.69 -0.95 10.60
C GLY A 632 70.24 -0.35 9.25
N ASP A 633 70.96 0.70 8.86
CA ASP A 633 71.28 1.21 7.51
C ASP A 633 70.33 0.97 6.32
N ARG A 634 69.79 2.08 5.79
CA ARG A 634 70.21 2.59 4.46
C ARG A 634 69.77 4.04 4.24
N ALA A 635 70.76 4.91 4.10
CA ALA A 635 70.65 6.32 3.74
C ALA A 635 70.37 6.51 2.25
N VAL A 636 69.50 7.47 1.92
CA VAL A 636 69.58 8.30 0.70
C VAL A 636 69.10 9.70 1.07
N ASP A 637 70.04 10.64 1.11
CA ASP A 637 69.80 12.08 1.22
C ASP A 637 69.12 12.62 -0.04
N LYS A 638 68.24 13.61 0.12
CA LYS A 638 68.17 14.73 -0.83
C LYS A 638 67.63 16.00 -0.20
N GLU A 639 68.44 17.03 -0.44
CA GLU A 639 68.46 18.39 0.05
C GLU A 639 67.18 19.21 -0.18
N VAL A 640 66.93 20.09 0.80
CA VAL A 640 66.06 21.28 0.73
C VAL A 640 66.93 22.49 0.41
N PRO A 641 66.47 23.46 -0.40
CA PRO A 641 66.93 24.83 -0.29
C PRO A 641 65.85 25.76 0.30
N LYS A 642 66.31 26.56 1.26
CA LYS A 642 65.70 27.77 1.84
C LYS A 642 65.64 28.91 0.81
N LEU A 643 64.66 29.80 0.95
CA LEU A 643 64.65 31.28 0.80
C LEU A 643 63.17 31.71 0.59
N ALA A 644 62.65 32.88 0.95
CA ALA A 644 63.11 34.06 1.66
C ALA A 644 61.85 34.83 2.09
N THR A 645 62.00 35.62 3.14
CA THR A 645 61.12 36.68 3.62
C THR A 645 60.95 37.80 2.59
N SER A 646 59.72 38.35 2.46
CA SER A 646 59.54 39.76 2.11
C SER A 646 58.35 40.34 2.85
N ASP A 647 58.65 41.43 3.54
CA ASP A 647 57.81 42.42 4.18
C ASP A 647 56.84 43.08 3.18
N ASP A 648 55.64 43.42 3.62
CA ASP A 648 55.12 44.79 3.54
C ASP A 648 53.77 44.91 4.29
N GLY A 649 53.74 45.82 5.25
CA GLY A 649 52.58 46.10 6.09
C GLY A 649 51.64 47.17 5.52
N ARG A 650 50.39 47.15 6.01
CA ARG A 650 49.62 48.36 6.38
C ARG A 650 48.41 47.96 7.22
N GLY A 651 48.36 48.48 8.44
CA GLY A 651 47.29 48.23 9.40
C GLY A 651 46.05 49.08 9.15
N ILE A 652 44.89 48.52 9.50
CA ILE A 652 43.73 49.27 9.98
C ILE A 652 43.15 48.51 11.18
N ARG A 653 42.78 49.30 12.17
CA ARG A 653 42.43 49.00 13.57
C ARG A 653 40.92 48.82 13.68
N GLU A 654 40.43 47.66 14.10
CA GLU A 654 39.08 47.52 14.66
C GLU A 654 39.04 46.60 15.89
N ARG A 655 38.19 47.00 16.85
CA ARG A 655 38.02 46.48 18.22
C ARG A 655 37.20 45.18 18.24
N PRO A 656 37.43 44.26 19.20
CA PRO A 656 36.51 43.15 19.46
C PRO A 656 35.44 43.56 20.48
N THR A 657 34.17 43.33 20.13
CA THR A 657 33.02 43.40 21.04
C THR A 657 32.78 42.05 21.69
N THR A 658 32.93 42.02 23.01
CA THR A 658 32.46 40.97 23.92
C THR A 658 30.98 41.16 24.21
N HIS A 659 30.15 40.15 23.96
CA HIS A 659 28.81 40.04 24.54
C HIS A 659 28.71 38.75 25.36
N GLN A 660 28.90 38.90 26.67
CA GLN A 660 28.36 38.00 27.70
C GLN A 660 26.84 38.13 27.70
N SER A 661 26.11 37.01 27.71
CA SER A 661 24.72 36.97 28.15
C SER A 661 24.60 35.99 29.31
N GLN A 662 24.23 36.57 30.46
CA GLN A 662 23.77 35.88 31.65
C GLN A 662 22.33 35.39 31.43
N SER A 663 22.02 34.17 31.82
CA SER A 663 20.64 33.80 32.17
C SER A 663 20.64 32.83 33.35
N ARG A 664 20.23 33.35 34.52
CA ARG A 664 19.90 32.58 35.71
C ARG A 664 18.39 32.67 35.95
N ARG A 665 17.80 31.50 36.22
CA ARG A 665 16.73 31.21 37.20
C ARG A 665 15.86 32.40 37.67
N ILE A 666 14.58 32.40 37.31
CA ILE A 666 13.45 32.72 38.23
C ILE A 666 12.17 32.03 37.69
N HIS A 667 11.55 31.12 38.46
CA HIS A 667 10.09 30.95 38.48
C HIS A 667 9.66 30.24 39.77
N SER A 668 9.41 31.03 40.82
CA SER A 668 8.57 30.67 41.95
C SER A 668 7.79 31.93 42.38
N SER A 669 6.51 32.03 41.98
CA SER A 669 5.48 32.86 42.65
C SER A 669 4.19 32.91 41.83
N LEU A 670 3.43 31.81 41.84
CA LEU A 670 2.01 31.82 41.43
C LEU A 670 1.14 31.27 42.55
N ALA A 671 1.29 31.89 43.73
CA ALA A 671 0.50 31.61 44.92
C ALA A 671 0.26 32.90 45.72
N LYS A 672 -0.30 33.94 45.11
CA LYS A 672 -0.78 35.13 45.85
C LYS A 672 -1.71 36.08 45.07
N LEU A 673 -2.64 35.54 44.27
CA LEU A 673 -3.71 36.36 43.69
C LEU A 673 -5.05 35.61 43.59
N ARG A 674 -5.47 35.01 44.72
CA ARG A 674 -6.77 34.30 44.83
C ARG A 674 -7.60 34.71 46.06
N ARG A 675 -7.35 35.88 46.64
CA ARG A 675 -8.18 36.45 47.71
C ARG A 675 -8.26 37.97 47.55
N GLN A 676 -9.18 38.41 46.68
CA GLN A 676 -9.89 39.69 46.81
C GLN A 676 -10.75 39.86 45.55
N LEU A 677 -12.02 39.44 45.66
CA LEU A 677 -13.22 40.00 45.03
C LEU A 677 -14.32 38.94 45.15
N GLY A 678 -14.86 38.85 46.36
CA GLY A 678 -16.18 38.30 46.60
C GLY A 678 -17.20 39.44 46.62
N HIS A 679 -18.39 39.12 46.14
CA HIS A 679 -19.67 39.82 46.31
C HIS A 679 -19.89 41.15 45.59
N GLN A 680 -20.69 41.11 44.52
CA GLN A 680 -21.97 41.81 44.52
C GLN A 680 -23.01 41.10 43.65
N ASN A 681 -24.23 41.07 44.18
CA ASN A 681 -25.44 40.44 43.65
C ASN A 681 -26.17 41.32 42.61
N SER A 682 -27.18 40.70 42.00
CA SER A 682 -28.49 41.24 41.57
C SER A 682 -28.72 41.54 40.08
N GLU A 683 -29.56 40.68 39.50
CA GLU A 683 -30.86 40.96 38.85
C GLU A 683 -31.00 41.86 37.60
N ILE A 684 -31.62 41.24 36.58
CA ILE A 684 -32.74 41.72 35.75
C ILE A 684 -32.47 42.90 34.79
N SER A 685 -32.42 42.64 33.47
CA SER A 685 -33.57 42.76 32.56
C SER A 685 -33.19 42.80 31.08
N ARG A 686 -34.11 42.31 30.24
CA ARG A 686 -34.12 42.37 28.77
C ARG A 686 -34.29 43.82 28.27
N THR A 687 -33.61 44.18 27.18
CA THR A 687 -34.20 44.82 25.98
C THR A 687 -33.19 44.94 24.84
N ALA A 688 -33.71 44.83 23.61
CA ALA A 688 -33.01 44.87 22.32
C ALA A 688 -32.42 46.25 21.97
N PHE A 689 -31.42 46.29 21.07
CA PHE A 689 -31.39 47.09 19.83
C PHE A 689 -30.02 46.93 19.11
N LEU A 690 -30.07 46.69 17.79
CA LEU A 690 -28.99 46.88 16.79
C LEU A 690 -28.52 48.35 16.78
N PRO A 691 -27.27 48.71 16.37
CA PRO A 691 -26.86 48.64 14.96
C PRO A 691 -25.34 48.44 14.65
N HIS A 692 -25.08 48.25 13.35
CA HIS A 692 -23.81 48.34 12.59
C HIS A 692 -22.81 49.43 13.04
N PRO A 693 -21.48 49.30 12.76
CA PRO A 693 -20.94 50.00 11.57
C PRO A 693 -19.67 49.43 10.87
N ALA A 694 -19.58 49.79 9.59
CA ALA A 694 -18.47 50.38 8.83
C ALA A 694 -17.07 49.73 8.68
N ILE A 695 -16.83 49.35 7.43
CA ILE A 695 -15.65 49.52 6.56
C ILE A 695 -14.66 50.63 6.97
N TYR A 696 -13.36 50.31 7.02
CA TYR A 696 -12.26 51.22 6.65
C TYR A 696 -11.05 50.44 6.08
N GLN A 697 -10.67 50.76 4.85
CA GLN A 697 -9.40 50.40 4.20
C GLN A 697 -8.41 51.58 4.31
N SER A 698 -7.14 51.31 4.62
CA SER A 698 -5.95 52.08 4.16
C SER A 698 -4.69 51.24 4.44
N LEU A 699 -3.89 50.82 3.45
CA LEU A 699 -2.83 51.53 2.70
C LEU A 699 -1.71 52.11 3.59
N ARG A 700 -0.52 51.48 3.55
CA ARG A 700 0.80 52.14 3.47
C ARG A 700 1.96 51.15 3.19
N THR A 701 2.60 51.35 2.05
CA THR A 701 3.95 50.93 1.65
C THR A 701 5.04 51.84 2.25
N PRO A 702 6.33 51.45 2.23
CA PRO A 702 7.40 52.42 2.07
C PRO A 702 8.40 52.12 0.93
N LEU A 703 8.52 53.11 0.05
CA LEU A 703 9.73 53.77 -0.49
C LEU A 703 10.88 52.93 -1.11
N SER A 704 10.98 53.05 -2.44
CA SER A 704 12.16 52.75 -3.27
C SER A 704 12.91 54.05 -3.63
N VAL A 705 14.25 54.01 -3.54
CA VAL A 705 15.17 55.10 -3.88
C VAL A 705 15.61 55.04 -5.36
N ARG A 706 16.02 56.19 -5.87
CA ARG A 706 16.10 56.66 -7.27
C ARG A 706 17.48 56.45 -7.94
N ALA A 707 17.44 56.38 -9.27
CA ALA A 707 18.51 56.17 -10.27
C ALA A 707 19.58 57.29 -10.42
N PRO A 708 20.55 57.11 -11.35
CA PRO A 708 20.58 57.86 -12.63
C PRO A 708 21.04 56.98 -13.84
N ALA A 709 21.17 57.36 -15.12
CA ALA A 709 20.46 58.22 -16.10
C ALA A 709 21.27 58.17 -17.45
N TYR A 710 20.68 57.65 -18.56
CA TYR A 710 20.79 57.99 -20.03
C TYR A 710 22.16 58.20 -20.77
N PRO A 711 22.30 57.97 -22.11
CA PRO A 711 21.50 58.56 -23.22
C PRO A 711 21.16 57.65 -24.44
N ALA A 712 20.61 58.25 -25.51
CA ALA A 712 19.56 57.75 -26.39
C ALA A 712 19.85 57.82 -27.93
N TYR A 713 19.04 57.04 -28.71
CA TYR A 713 18.58 57.17 -30.14
C TYR A 713 19.57 56.96 -31.32
N PRO A 714 19.14 56.62 -32.58
CA PRO A 714 17.82 56.85 -33.22
C PRO A 714 17.16 55.71 -34.05
N GLN A 715 15.93 56.03 -34.51
CA GLN A 715 14.93 55.28 -35.30
C GLN A 715 15.31 54.99 -36.77
N THR A 716 14.61 54.04 -37.42
CA THR A 716 14.05 54.19 -38.79
C THR A 716 13.02 53.09 -39.14
N SER A 717 11.93 53.52 -39.79
CA SER A 717 10.67 52.87 -40.25
C SER A 717 10.82 52.03 -41.55
N PRO A 718 9.79 51.40 -42.22
CA PRO A 718 8.32 51.56 -42.10
C PRO A 718 7.43 50.27 -42.20
N PRO A 719 6.08 50.40 -42.12
CA PRO A 719 5.11 49.31 -42.02
C PRO A 719 4.35 49.01 -43.33
N ILE A 720 3.70 47.84 -43.39
CA ILE A 720 2.66 47.53 -44.40
C ILE A 720 1.34 47.18 -43.71
N ALA A 721 0.27 47.74 -44.29
CA ALA A 721 -1.12 47.87 -43.84
C ALA A 721 -1.99 46.62 -44.15
N ILE A 722 -2.87 46.17 -43.23
CA ILE A 722 -4.34 46.40 -43.06
C ILE A 722 -5.27 45.51 -43.91
N GLU A 723 -6.07 44.66 -43.22
CA GLU A 723 -7.55 44.49 -43.28
C GLU A 723 -7.89 43.31 -42.34
N ARG A 724 -8.52 43.40 -41.15
CA ARG A 724 -9.77 43.99 -40.60
C ARG A 724 -11.09 43.37 -41.11
N THR A 725 -11.73 42.57 -40.24
CA THR A 725 -13.18 42.59 -39.92
C THR A 725 -13.43 41.75 -38.65
N GLN A 726 -13.71 42.40 -37.50
CA GLN A 726 -15.04 42.55 -36.84
C GLN A 726 -15.53 41.25 -36.17
N SER A 727 -15.35 41.05 -34.86
CA SER A 727 -16.11 41.56 -33.70
C SER A 727 -17.40 40.79 -33.39
N ALA A 728 -17.45 40.13 -32.23
CA ALA A 728 -18.56 40.19 -31.26
C ALA A 728 -18.19 39.42 -29.99
N THR A 729 -18.06 40.15 -28.88
CA THR A 729 -18.21 39.63 -27.52
C THR A 729 -19.69 39.36 -27.23
N PRO A 730 -19.99 38.47 -26.27
CA PRO A 730 -20.77 38.97 -25.14
C PRO A 730 -20.29 38.48 -23.77
N THR A 731 -20.37 39.40 -22.83
CA THR A 731 -20.34 39.25 -21.37
C THR A 731 -21.59 38.55 -20.84
N THR A 732 -21.45 37.60 -19.90
CA THR A 732 -22.50 37.19 -18.94
C THR A 732 -21.82 36.68 -17.67
N SER A 733 -21.80 37.47 -16.59
CA SER A 733 -22.78 37.48 -15.48
C SER A 733 -22.76 36.23 -14.61
N ARG A 734 -22.41 36.49 -13.35
CA ARG A 734 -22.19 35.59 -12.23
C ARG A 734 -23.54 35.27 -11.57
N GLU A 735 -24.07 34.07 -11.75
CA GLU A 735 -25.20 33.56 -10.94
C GLU A 735 -24.99 32.12 -10.46
N SER A 736 -25.42 31.92 -9.22
CA SER A 736 -25.32 30.74 -8.39
C SER A 736 -26.10 29.53 -8.93
N ILE A 737 -25.47 28.36 -8.97
CA ILE A 737 -26.19 27.09 -9.17
C ILE A 737 -25.62 26.02 -8.22
N PHE A 738 -26.18 25.93 -7.01
CA PHE A 738 -26.18 24.70 -6.22
C PHE A 738 -27.59 24.11 -6.24
N SER A 739 -27.82 23.09 -7.08
CA SER A 739 -29.05 22.30 -7.00
C SER A 739 -28.83 21.10 -6.08
N LEU A 740 -29.50 21.11 -4.93
CA LEU A 740 -29.51 20.05 -3.91
C LEU A 740 -29.93 18.67 -4.48
N ASN A 741 -30.67 18.68 -5.61
CA ASN A 741 -31.13 17.47 -6.27
C ASN A 741 -29.99 16.70 -6.95
N ARG A 742 -28.95 17.39 -7.47
CA ARG A 742 -27.78 16.75 -8.10
C ARG A 742 -26.95 15.98 -7.07
N PHE A 743 -26.81 16.55 -5.87
CA PHE A 743 -26.16 15.91 -4.72
C PHE A 743 -26.92 14.67 -4.23
N LYS A 744 -28.26 14.75 -4.09
CA LYS A 744 -29.10 13.60 -3.70
C LYS A 744 -29.01 12.44 -4.69
N THR A 745 -29.00 12.71 -6.01
CA THR A 745 -28.81 11.67 -7.03
C THR A 745 -27.40 11.09 -7.04
N GLY A 746 -26.37 11.89 -6.74
CA GLY A 746 -24.98 11.43 -6.61
C GLY A 746 -24.80 10.47 -5.44
N VAL A 747 -25.29 10.84 -4.25
CA VAL A 747 -25.22 10.01 -3.04
C VAL A 747 -26.00 8.70 -3.19
N LYS A 748 -27.18 8.73 -3.81
CA LYS A 748 -27.99 7.52 -4.06
C LYS A 748 -27.34 6.57 -5.08
N ARG A 749 -26.57 7.11 -6.03
CA ARG A 749 -25.80 6.32 -7.01
C ARG A 749 -24.58 5.66 -6.36
N ILE A 750 -23.87 6.38 -5.49
CA ILE A 750 -22.70 5.88 -4.76
C ILE A 750 -23.09 4.77 -3.77
N LEU A 751 -24.16 4.95 -2.99
CA LEU A 751 -24.67 3.89 -2.10
C LEU A 751 -25.15 2.64 -2.85
N ARG A 752 -25.58 2.78 -4.12
CA ARG A 752 -25.93 1.64 -4.98
C ARG A 752 -24.73 1.00 -5.69
N SER A 753 -23.64 1.73 -5.91
CA SER A 753 -22.43 1.18 -6.56
C SER A 753 -21.49 0.52 -5.56
N SER A 754 -21.38 1.04 -4.33
CA SER A 754 -20.47 0.52 -3.30
C SER A 754 -20.97 -0.74 -2.59
N LEU A 755 -22.23 -1.15 -2.81
CA LEU A 755 -22.84 -2.36 -2.24
C LEU A 755 -23.16 -3.45 -3.28
N ARG A 756 -22.63 -3.34 -4.52
CA ARG A 756 -22.78 -4.37 -5.55
C ARG A 756 -21.61 -5.36 -5.47
N LEU A 757 -21.91 -6.58 -5.01
CA LEU A 757 -21.16 -7.78 -5.40
C LEU A 757 -21.21 -7.91 -6.94
N PRO A 758 -20.15 -8.40 -7.60
CA PRO A 758 -20.05 -8.33 -9.06
C PRO A 758 -21.04 -9.30 -9.70
N LEU A 759 -21.98 -8.76 -10.46
CA LEU A 759 -22.72 -9.48 -11.49
C LEU A 759 -22.54 -8.73 -12.82
N PHE A 760 -22.24 -9.54 -13.85
CA PHE A 760 -21.88 -9.25 -15.23
C PHE A 760 -22.38 -7.93 -15.85
N ARG A 761 -21.47 -7.23 -16.55
CA ARG A 761 -21.73 -5.97 -17.27
C ARG A 761 -21.77 -6.21 -18.78
N LYS A 762 -22.80 -5.66 -19.44
CA LYS A 762 -23.00 -5.63 -20.91
C LYS A 762 -22.04 -4.63 -21.60
N PRO A 763 -21.70 -4.84 -22.90
CA PRO A 763 -20.77 -3.99 -23.67
C PRO A 763 -21.39 -2.69 -24.21
N ILE A 764 -20.52 -1.71 -24.46
CA ILE A 764 -20.77 -0.35 -25.02
C ILE A 764 -20.45 -0.36 -26.53
N PRO A 765 -21.15 0.42 -27.39
CA PRO A 765 -21.11 0.28 -28.85
C PRO A 765 -19.94 1.01 -29.53
N PRO A 766 -19.58 0.63 -30.78
CA PRO A 766 -18.42 1.17 -31.51
C PRO A 766 -18.67 2.52 -32.20
N SER A 767 -17.61 3.33 -32.30
CA SER A 767 -17.51 4.60 -33.06
C SER A 767 -17.10 4.40 -34.55
N PRO A 768 -17.40 5.36 -35.45
CA PRO A 768 -17.35 5.19 -36.91
C PRO A 768 -15.97 5.45 -37.56
N PRO A 769 -15.75 5.04 -38.84
CA PRO A 769 -14.45 5.05 -39.51
C PRO A 769 -14.18 6.34 -40.32
N THR A 770 -12.90 6.74 -40.41
CA THR A 770 -12.44 7.80 -41.33
C THR A 770 -11.41 7.27 -42.35
N PHE A 771 -11.75 7.54 -43.60
CA PHE A 771 -11.11 7.49 -44.93
C PHE A 771 -9.59 7.28 -45.13
N ALA A 772 -9.30 6.29 -45.99
CA ALA A 772 -8.51 6.25 -47.22
C ALA A 772 -7.13 6.95 -47.32
N SER A 773 -6.09 6.16 -47.64
CA SER A 773 -4.79 6.57 -48.17
C SER A 773 -4.56 6.05 -49.60
N GLU A 774 -3.98 6.90 -50.46
CA GLU A 774 -3.48 6.57 -51.81
C GLU A 774 -2.00 6.09 -51.76
N PRO A 775 -1.52 5.30 -52.75
CA PRO A 775 -0.23 4.62 -52.71
C PRO A 775 0.87 5.39 -53.44
N LEU A 776 2.12 5.30 -52.95
CA LEU A 776 3.31 5.75 -53.67
C LEU A 776 4.40 4.66 -53.67
N SER A 777 4.97 4.51 -54.86
CA SER A 777 5.80 3.44 -55.40
C SER A 777 7.26 3.39 -54.91
N LEU A 778 7.79 2.16 -54.81
CA LEU A 778 9.22 1.82 -54.66
C LEU A 778 10.06 2.27 -55.87
N PRO A 779 11.39 2.41 -55.66
CA PRO A 779 12.35 1.87 -56.61
C PRO A 779 13.35 0.88 -56.00
N GLN A 780 13.60 -0.19 -56.76
CA GLN A 780 14.66 -1.19 -56.60
C GLN A 780 16.05 -0.57 -56.63
N ILE A 781 16.98 -1.07 -55.78
CA ILE A 781 18.42 -1.09 -56.10
C ILE A 781 19.04 -2.43 -55.68
N THR A 782 19.90 -2.89 -56.58
CA THR A 782 20.58 -4.16 -56.78
C THR A 782 21.81 -4.35 -55.87
N GLN A 783 22.09 -5.63 -55.52
CA GLN A 783 23.31 -6.37 -55.08
C GLN A 783 24.72 -5.70 -55.17
N PRO A 784 25.84 -6.26 -54.61
CA PRO A 784 26.12 -7.67 -54.28
C PRO A 784 26.96 -7.99 -53.01
N ALA A 785 27.21 -9.30 -52.86
CA ALA A 785 27.77 -10.07 -51.76
C ALA A 785 29.28 -9.97 -51.51
N SER A 786 29.72 -10.45 -50.34
CA SER A 786 31.04 -11.06 -50.12
C SER A 786 30.97 -12.09 -48.99
N GLU A 787 31.37 -13.31 -49.31
CA GLU A 787 31.43 -14.52 -48.47
C GLU A 787 32.62 -14.49 -47.50
N LEU A 788 32.46 -15.11 -46.31
CA LEU A 788 33.57 -15.81 -45.64
C LEU A 788 33.04 -17.08 -44.94
N ARG A 789 33.71 -18.20 -45.22
CA ARG A 789 33.26 -19.58 -44.96
C ARG A 789 34.17 -20.23 -43.92
N ILE A 790 33.60 -20.87 -42.89
CA ILE A 790 34.27 -21.82 -41.96
C ILE A 790 33.35 -23.04 -41.79
N PRO A 791 33.85 -24.30 -41.76
CA PRO A 791 33.05 -25.47 -42.08
C PRO A 791 32.29 -26.03 -40.86
N ARG A 792 31.04 -26.45 -41.09
CA ARG A 792 30.22 -27.22 -40.13
C ARG A 792 29.83 -28.56 -40.75
N GLN A 793 29.98 -29.61 -39.96
CA GLN A 793 29.76 -31.01 -40.31
C GLN A 793 28.31 -31.30 -40.74
N SER A 794 28.21 -32.20 -41.72
CA SER A 794 27.02 -32.66 -42.41
C SER A 794 26.14 -33.61 -41.58
N PHE A 795 24.83 -33.38 -41.59
CA PHE A 795 23.83 -34.43 -41.43
C PHE A 795 22.62 -34.15 -42.35
N GLY A 796 22.38 -35.10 -43.26
CA GLY A 796 21.06 -35.53 -43.77
C GLY A 796 20.15 -34.52 -44.47
N ASP A 797 20.15 -34.58 -45.81
CA ASP A 797 19.11 -34.00 -46.67
C ASP A 797 17.72 -34.60 -46.43
N LEU A 798 16.73 -33.74 -46.17
CA LEU A 798 15.32 -33.98 -46.48
C LEU A 798 14.75 -32.69 -47.08
N SER A 799 14.56 -32.70 -48.40
CA SER A 799 13.94 -31.60 -49.14
C SER A 799 12.42 -31.60 -48.94
N LEU A 800 11.86 -30.47 -48.51
CA LEU A 800 10.45 -30.16 -48.72
C LEU A 800 10.32 -28.70 -49.17
N ASN A 801 10.23 -28.50 -50.48
CA ASN A 801 9.83 -27.23 -51.09
C ASN A 801 8.31 -27.24 -51.30
N GLY A 802 7.61 -26.36 -50.60
CA GLY A 802 6.23 -25.97 -50.88
C GLY A 802 5.85 -24.73 -50.08
N PRO A 803 5.19 -23.70 -50.66
CA PRO A 803 4.82 -22.50 -49.93
C PRO A 803 3.57 -22.80 -49.08
N LEU A 804 3.77 -23.09 -47.80
CA LEU A 804 2.70 -23.24 -46.81
C LEU A 804 2.28 -21.87 -46.27
N PHE A 805 1.40 -21.16 -46.99
CA PHE A 805 0.53 -20.19 -46.33
C PHE A 805 -0.59 -20.99 -45.64
N GLN A 806 -0.36 -21.34 -44.38
CA GLN A 806 -1.34 -22.05 -43.58
C GLN A 806 -2.47 -21.08 -43.24
N LYS A 807 -3.67 -21.35 -43.78
CA LYS A 807 -4.86 -20.56 -43.49
C LYS A 807 -5.30 -20.85 -42.05
N PHE A 808 -5.18 -19.86 -41.17
CA PHE A 808 -5.64 -19.99 -39.79
C PHE A 808 -7.17 -19.82 -39.73
N GLU A 809 -7.85 -20.80 -39.14
CA GLU A 809 -9.28 -20.74 -38.87
C GLU A 809 -9.51 -20.33 -37.41
N PHE A 810 -10.46 -19.42 -37.22
CA PHE A 810 -10.72 -18.78 -35.94
C PHE A 810 -11.81 -19.49 -35.14
N VAL A 811 -11.67 -19.58 -33.81
CA VAL A 811 -12.69 -20.17 -32.94
C VAL A 811 -13.73 -19.11 -32.55
N ASP A 812 -14.96 -19.22 -33.03
CA ASP A 812 -16.05 -18.30 -32.65
C ASP A 812 -16.23 -18.28 -31.12
N PRO A 813 -16.06 -17.11 -30.44
CA PRO A 813 -16.18 -16.99 -28.99
C PRO A 813 -17.57 -17.38 -28.46
N ASN A 814 -18.61 -17.29 -29.31
CA ASN A 814 -19.96 -17.69 -28.93
C ASN A 814 -20.08 -19.21 -28.72
N THR A 815 -19.25 -20.00 -29.40
CA THR A 815 -19.17 -21.46 -29.17
C THR A 815 -18.53 -21.83 -27.84
N LEU A 816 -17.89 -20.88 -27.15
CA LEU A 816 -17.23 -21.09 -25.85
C LEU A 816 -18.13 -20.71 -24.66
N THR A 817 -19.33 -20.15 -24.90
CA THR A 817 -20.17 -19.54 -23.85
C THR A 817 -21.63 -20.03 -23.81
N ALA A 818 -22.01 -20.99 -24.65
CA ALA A 818 -23.37 -21.55 -24.63
C ALA A 818 -23.61 -22.44 -23.39
N SER A 819 -24.56 -22.05 -22.53
CA SER A 819 -25.09 -22.89 -21.44
C SER A 819 -26.24 -23.78 -21.93
N PRO A 820 -26.32 -25.05 -21.53
CA PRO A 820 -27.41 -25.94 -21.94
C PRO A 820 -28.74 -25.63 -21.23
N ALA A 821 -29.85 -25.92 -21.92
CA ALA A 821 -31.20 -25.88 -21.37
C ALA A 821 -31.42 -27.03 -20.35
N PRO A 822 -32.17 -26.82 -19.25
CA PRO A 822 -32.28 -27.81 -18.19
C PRO A 822 -33.22 -28.97 -18.57
N GLN A 823 -32.74 -30.20 -18.42
CA GLN A 823 -33.57 -31.41 -18.34
C GLN A 823 -33.75 -31.82 -16.87
N SER A 824 -34.98 -32.23 -16.53
CA SER A 824 -35.41 -32.60 -15.18
C SER A 824 -35.26 -34.11 -14.93
N THR A 825 -34.51 -34.49 -13.89
CA THR A 825 -34.73 -35.77 -13.19
C THR A 825 -34.38 -35.64 -11.71
N ILE A 826 -35.26 -36.24 -10.90
CA ILE A 826 -35.37 -36.24 -9.45
C ILE A 826 -34.62 -37.47 -8.89
N ASP A 827 -33.78 -37.32 -7.86
CA ASP A 827 -33.89 -38.04 -6.56
C ASP A 827 -32.68 -37.88 -5.60
N LEU A 828 -33.03 -37.54 -4.34
CA LEU A 828 -32.49 -37.90 -3.00
C LEU A 828 -30.98 -37.76 -2.62
N ALA A 829 -30.76 -36.94 -1.57
CA ALA A 829 -29.54 -36.75 -0.75
C ALA A 829 -29.39 -37.84 0.36
N PRO A 830 -28.38 -37.90 1.29
CA PRO A 830 -27.57 -36.82 1.93
C PRO A 830 -26.03 -37.10 1.90
N GLY A 831 -25.06 -36.19 2.07
CA GLY A 831 -24.89 -35.03 2.94
C GLY A 831 -23.58 -35.21 3.74
N THR A 832 -22.51 -34.47 3.42
CA THR A 832 -21.39 -34.13 4.34
C THR A 832 -20.47 -33.10 3.68
N THR A 833 -20.46 -31.87 4.18
CA THR A 833 -19.52 -30.82 3.80
C THR A 833 -18.27 -30.90 4.67
N ARG A 834 -17.11 -31.23 4.09
CA ARG A 834 -15.80 -31.04 4.74
C ARG A 834 -14.87 -30.28 3.79
N SER A 835 -14.53 -29.07 4.20
CA SER A 835 -13.62 -28.15 3.52
C SER A 835 -12.17 -28.53 3.84
N THR A 836 -11.32 -28.73 2.83
CA THR A 836 -9.87 -28.84 2.98
C THR A 836 -9.19 -27.86 2.01
N ASN A 837 -8.63 -26.79 2.57
CA ASN A 837 -7.76 -25.86 1.87
C ASN A 837 -6.32 -26.41 1.88
N ILE A 838 -5.66 -26.44 0.72
CA ILE A 838 -4.23 -26.75 0.56
C ILE A 838 -3.60 -25.58 -0.23
N PRO A 839 -2.42 -25.07 0.17
CA PRO A 839 -1.81 -23.83 -0.36
C PRO A 839 -1.13 -24.01 -1.74
N LEU A 840 -0.92 -22.87 -2.41
CA LEU A 840 -0.27 -22.70 -3.74
C LEU A 840 1.27 -22.57 -3.62
N SER A 841 2.00 -23.05 -4.64
CA SER A 841 3.46 -22.87 -4.82
C SER A 841 3.78 -22.51 -6.29
N PRO A 842 4.93 -21.85 -6.58
CA PRO A 842 5.12 -20.99 -7.76
C PRO A 842 5.66 -21.70 -9.01
N SER A 843 5.26 -21.23 -10.20
CA SER A 843 5.66 -21.75 -11.52
C SER A 843 6.77 -20.90 -12.19
N TRP A 844 7.66 -21.56 -12.92
CA TRP A 844 8.89 -21.00 -13.51
C TRP A 844 8.98 -21.19 -15.04
N ILE A 845 7.94 -21.76 -15.67
CA ILE A 845 7.99 -22.18 -17.08
C ILE A 845 7.46 -21.10 -18.05
N ALA A 846 6.59 -20.18 -17.60
CA ALA A 846 6.02 -19.14 -18.47
C ALA A 846 7.03 -18.04 -18.91
N SER A 847 8.12 -17.85 -18.16
CA SER A 847 9.10 -16.77 -18.42
C SER A 847 10.10 -17.07 -19.55
N LYS A 848 10.24 -18.34 -19.94
CA LYS A 848 11.23 -18.75 -20.96
C LYS A 848 10.75 -18.55 -22.40
N ALA A 849 9.44 -18.61 -22.65
CA ALA A 849 8.87 -18.44 -23.99
C ALA A 849 8.72 -16.96 -24.40
N ILE A 850 8.59 -16.05 -23.43
CA ILE A 850 8.40 -14.61 -23.68
C ILE A 850 9.76 -13.90 -23.92
N ALA A 851 10.84 -14.38 -23.31
CA ALA A 851 12.16 -13.74 -23.38
C ALA A 851 12.90 -13.93 -24.73
N GLU A 852 12.52 -14.91 -25.56
CA GLU A 852 13.15 -15.13 -26.88
C GLU A 852 12.60 -14.21 -27.99
N LEU A 853 11.46 -13.54 -27.78
CA LEU A 853 10.76 -12.77 -28.81
C LEU A 853 11.08 -11.26 -28.82
N GLU A 854 11.55 -10.68 -27.71
CA GLU A 854 11.81 -9.23 -27.61
C GLU A 854 13.16 -8.77 -28.23
N GLY A 855 13.96 -9.69 -28.77
CA GLY A 855 15.30 -9.42 -29.29
C GLY A 855 15.38 -8.64 -30.61
N ASN A 856 14.27 -8.33 -31.30
CA ASN A 856 14.34 -7.79 -32.66
C ASN A 856 13.20 -6.82 -33.03
N SER A 857 13.24 -5.56 -32.58
CA SER A 857 12.74 -4.43 -33.41
C SER A 857 13.24 -3.06 -32.92
N LYS A 858 13.66 -2.20 -33.85
CA LYS A 858 14.09 -0.81 -33.65
C LYS A 858 13.03 0.16 -34.22
N THR A 859 12.37 0.96 -33.36
CA THR A 859 11.91 2.40 -33.47
C THR A 859 11.20 2.96 -34.73
N PRO A 860 10.56 4.19 -34.71
CA PRO A 860 9.88 4.97 -33.64
C PRO A 860 8.58 5.77 -34.08
N GLN A 861 8.03 6.57 -33.13
CA GLN A 861 7.04 7.70 -33.23
C GLN A 861 5.54 7.32 -33.37
N GLY A 862 4.53 7.87 -32.68
CA GLY A 862 4.37 9.02 -31.77
C GLY A 862 3.38 10.04 -32.35
N ILE A 863 2.12 10.11 -31.86
CA ILE A 863 1.18 11.28 -31.94
C ILE A 863 0.02 11.06 -30.95
N GLY A 864 -0.33 12.09 -30.18
CA GLY A 864 -1.51 12.13 -29.28
C GLY A 864 -2.61 13.04 -29.81
N LEU A 865 -3.86 12.82 -29.38
CA LEU A 865 -4.98 13.74 -29.61
C LEU A 865 -5.95 13.79 -28.42
N SER A 866 -6.31 15.01 -28.04
CA SER A 866 -7.30 15.47 -27.06
C SER A 866 -8.71 15.55 -27.66
N PHE A 867 -9.76 15.30 -26.87
CA PHE A 867 -11.16 15.50 -27.26
C PHE A 867 -11.96 16.36 -26.27
N GLU A 868 -12.69 17.31 -26.84
CA GLU A 868 -13.62 18.28 -26.25
C GLU A 868 -15.06 17.86 -26.65
N ILE A 869 -16.04 17.92 -25.72
CA ILE A 869 -17.42 17.46 -25.96
C ILE A 869 -18.41 18.50 -25.39
N ASP A 870 -19.35 18.96 -26.22
CA ASP A 870 -20.57 19.67 -25.82
C ASP A 870 -21.84 18.95 -26.37
N PRO A 871 -23.02 19.03 -25.70
CA PRO A 871 -24.22 18.24 -26.06
C PRO A 871 -25.42 19.09 -26.54
N PRO A 872 -26.51 18.46 -27.03
CA PRO A 872 -27.82 19.10 -27.02
C PRO A 872 -28.92 18.35 -26.24
N ILE A 873 -29.82 19.18 -25.72
CA ILE A 873 -30.98 18.94 -24.84
C ILE A 873 -32.23 18.64 -25.67
N GLN A 874 -33.11 17.73 -25.20
CA GLN A 874 -34.55 17.76 -25.52
C GLN A 874 -35.44 17.54 -24.29
N LYS A 875 -36.51 18.33 -24.24
CA LYS A 875 -37.55 18.48 -23.20
C LYS A 875 -38.70 17.48 -23.42
N LEU A 876 -39.45 17.09 -22.37
CA LEU A 876 -40.92 16.79 -22.34
C LEU A 876 -41.39 16.28 -20.94
N PRO A 877 -42.71 16.19 -20.62
CA PRO A 877 -43.40 17.10 -19.71
C PRO A 877 -43.88 16.49 -18.37
N THR A 878 -44.39 17.40 -17.52
CA THR A 878 -45.08 17.23 -16.23
C THR A 878 -46.39 16.44 -16.30
N LEU A 879 -46.59 15.49 -15.37
CA LEU A 879 -47.90 14.95 -15.02
C LEU A 879 -48.08 14.84 -13.50
N SER A 880 -49.27 15.26 -13.07
CA SER A 880 -49.80 15.44 -11.71
C SER A 880 -50.21 14.13 -11.04
N LEU A 881 -49.85 13.97 -9.76
CA LEU A 881 -50.32 12.87 -8.89
C LEU A 881 -51.60 13.27 -8.14
N SER A 882 -52.66 12.48 -8.29
CA SER A 882 -53.83 12.44 -7.40
C SER A 882 -53.81 11.14 -6.58
N VAL A 883 -54.01 11.26 -5.28
CA VAL A 883 -54.04 10.18 -4.27
C VAL A 883 -55.46 9.67 -4.06
N PRO A 884 -55.70 8.34 -3.95
CA PRO A 884 -56.88 7.83 -3.27
C PRO A 884 -56.55 7.13 -1.93
N ALA A 885 -57.50 7.26 -1.01
CA ALA A 885 -57.51 6.83 0.38
C ALA A 885 -57.69 5.29 0.56
N PRO A 886 -57.40 4.73 1.75
CA PRO A 886 -57.32 3.29 1.97
C PRO A 886 -58.67 2.65 2.33
N SER A 887 -59.00 1.52 1.71
CA SER A 887 -60.13 0.67 2.09
C SER A 887 -59.70 -0.46 3.02
N ARG A 888 -60.45 -0.59 4.12
CA ARG A 888 -60.51 -1.67 5.11
C ARG A 888 -60.44 -3.07 4.49
N MET A 889 -59.64 -3.97 5.07
CA MET A 889 -59.60 -5.39 4.72
C MET A 889 -59.98 -6.23 5.95
N ASP A 890 -61.07 -6.99 5.84
CA ASP A 890 -61.56 -7.92 6.87
C ASP A 890 -60.84 -9.27 6.78
N TYR A 891 -60.41 -9.77 7.95
CA TYR A 891 -59.78 -11.07 8.13
C TYR A 891 -60.84 -12.12 8.48
N THR A 892 -61.06 -13.11 7.61
CA THR A 892 -61.53 -14.44 8.02
C THR A 892 -60.87 -15.51 7.16
N GLY A 893 -60.29 -16.52 7.83
CA GLY A 893 -59.34 -17.45 7.25
C GLY A 893 -59.94 -18.71 6.63
N LYS A 894 -59.13 -19.37 5.81
CA LYS A 894 -59.07 -20.83 5.62
C LYS A 894 -57.73 -21.18 4.98
N ARG A 895 -57.06 -22.19 5.55
CA ARG A 895 -55.84 -22.83 5.02
C ARG A 895 -56.14 -23.40 3.64
N ASN A 896 -55.33 -23.07 2.64
CA ASN A 896 -55.19 -23.81 1.38
C ASN A 896 -53.76 -23.61 0.85
N ASP A 897 -52.95 -24.64 1.00
CA ASP A 897 -51.56 -24.73 0.53
C ASP A 897 -51.57 -25.43 -0.83
N VAL A 898 -52.20 -24.81 -1.83
CA VAL A 898 -52.11 -25.12 -3.26
C VAL A 898 -52.43 -23.82 -4.00
N ILE A 899 -51.43 -23.20 -4.63
CA ILE A 899 -51.62 -22.03 -5.50
C ILE A 899 -52.11 -22.55 -6.86
N ASP A 900 -53.43 -22.71 -6.99
CA ASP A 900 -54.07 -22.95 -8.29
C ASP A 900 -54.31 -21.58 -8.93
N THR A 901 -53.55 -21.26 -9.99
CA THR A 901 -53.66 -20.00 -10.75
C THR A 901 -54.76 -20.14 -11.81
N GLY A 902 -55.97 -20.45 -11.35
CA GLY A 902 -57.17 -20.63 -12.17
C GLY A 902 -58.09 -19.41 -12.18
N GLY A 903 -57.54 -18.21 -12.41
CA GLY A 903 -58.35 -17.02 -12.74
C GLY A 903 -58.24 -16.77 -14.23
N GLU A 904 -59.33 -16.94 -14.99
CA GLU A 904 -59.40 -16.48 -16.38
C GLU A 904 -59.07 -14.98 -16.41
N TYR A 905 -57.93 -14.63 -17.00
CA TYR A 905 -57.59 -13.25 -17.25
C TYR A 905 -58.58 -12.69 -18.26
N ASP A 906 -59.33 -11.65 -17.86
CA ASP A 906 -60.27 -10.96 -18.74
C ASP A 906 -59.48 -10.16 -19.79
N TYR A 907 -59.36 -10.73 -20.99
CA TYR A 907 -58.71 -10.11 -22.14
C TYR A 907 -59.65 -9.23 -22.98
N THR A 908 -60.90 -8.97 -22.54
CA THR A 908 -61.93 -8.29 -23.37
C THR A 908 -61.62 -6.83 -23.75
N GLY A 909 -60.47 -6.28 -23.35
CA GLY A 909 -59.99 -4.96 -23.76
C GLY A 909 -58.57 -4.90 -24.32
N GLN A 910 -57.84 -6.02 -24.43
CA GLN A 910 -56.47 -6.02 -24.94
C GLN A 910 -56.43 -6.47 -26.42
N ASN A 911 -56.56 -5.52 -27.33
CA ASN A 911 -56.32 -5.74 -28.76
C ASN A 911 -54.81 -5.79 -29.04
N TRP A 912 -54.16 -6.89 -28.67
CA TRP A 912 -52.81 -7.19 -29.12
C TRP A 912 -52.83 -7.31 -30.66
N PHE A 913 -51.87 -6.69 -31.35
CA PHE A 913 -51.65 -6.80 -32.80
C PHE A 913 -52.61 -6.05 -33.74
N GLN A 914 -53.36 -5.03 -33.29
CA GLN A 914 -54.10 -4.15 -34.22
C GLN A 914 -53.25 -3.05 -34.85
N ASP A 915 -52.13 -2.68 -34.23
CA ASP A 915 -51.17 -1.78 -34.85
C ASP A 915 -50.39 -2.54 -35.93
N VAL A 916 -50.66 -2.21 -37.19
CA VAL A 916 -49.87 -2.69 -38.33
C VAL A 916 -48.40 -2.42 -38.00
N PRO A 917 -47.53 -3.45 -37.95
CA PRO A 917 -46.14 -3.26 -37.59
C PRO A 917 -45.54 -2.19 -38.52
N PRO A 918 -44.78 -1.22 -37.98
CA PRO A 918 -44.21 -0.16 -38.77
C PRO A 918 -43.47 -0.77 -39.96
N PRO A 919 -43.66 -0.23 -41.18
CA PRO A 919 -43.08 -0.80 -42.39
C PRO A 919 -41.59 -1.05 -42.15
N ARG A 920 -41.19 -2.32 -42.33
CA ARG A 920 -39.82 -2.79 -42.11
C ARG A 920 -38.88 -1.77 -42.79
N PRO A 921 -37.98 -1.11 -42.04
CA PRO A 921 -36.99 -0.22 -42.63
C PRO A 921 -36.31 -0.95 -43.78
N GLU A 922 -36.21 -0.28 -44.94
CA GLU A 922 -35.54 -0.84 -46.11
C GLU A 922 -34.20 -1.44 -45.65
N PRO A 923 -33.88 -2.70 -46.05
CA PRO A 923 -32.67 -3.37 -45.59
C PRO A 923 -31.49 -2.45 -45.85
N GLN A 924 -30.81 -2.05 -44.76
CA GLN A 924 -29.58 -1.26 -44.87
C GLN A 924 -28.68 -1.93 -45.90
N PRO A 925 -28.08 -1.17 -46.83
CA PRO A 925 -27.16 -1.71 -47.83
C PRO A 925 -26.20 -2.66 -47.12
N GLN A 926 -26.13 -3.93 -47.57
CA GLN A 926 -25.24 -4.93 -47.00
C GLN A 926 -23.89 -4.28 -46.76
N ALA A 927 -23.48 -4.19 -45.49
CA ALA A 927 -22.17 -3.68 -45.13
C ALA A 927 -21.15 -4.44 -46.00
N PRO A 928 -20.21 -3.73 -46.67
CA PRO A 928 -19.24 -4.38 -47.53
C PRO A 928 -18.60 -5.55 -46.76
N PRO A 929 -18.42 -6.73 -47.40
CA PRO A 929 -17.90 -7.91 -46.74
C PRO A 929 -16.65 -7.52 -45.95
N GLN A 930 -16.69 -7.71 -44.63
CA GLN A 930 -15.58 -7.37 -43.76
C GLN A 930 -14.33 -8.07 -44.29
N ALA A 931 -13.26 -7.30 -44.46
CA ALA A 931 -12.00 -7.85 -44.93
C ALA A 931 -11.62 -9.06 -44.03
N PRO A 932 -11.13 -10.17 -44.62
CA PRO A 932 -10.70 -11.33 -43.86
C PRO A 932 -9.80 -10.90 -42.70
N TYR A 933 -10.21 -11.21 -41.48
CA TYR A 933 -9.45 -10.87 -40.28
C TYR A 933 -8.06 -11.49 -40.36
N GLN A 934 -7.02 -10.64 -40.34
CA GLN A 934 -5.64 -11.07 -40.31
C GLN A 934 -5.15 -10.91 -38.85
N PRO A 935 -4.86 -12.02 -38.14
CA PRO A 935 -4.39 -11.94 -36.76
C PRO A 935 -3.07 -11.17 -36.69
N SER A 936 -2.85 -10.43 -35.60
CA SER A 936 -1.59 -9.74 -35.38
C SER A 936 -0.47 -10.73 -35.09
N THR A 937 0.76 -10.41 -35.48
CA THR A 937 1.96 -11.22 -35.19
C THR A 937 2.07 -11.70 -33.74
N PRO A 938 1.86 -10.86 -32.70
CA PRO A 938 1.92 -11.34 -31.32
C PRO A 938 0.85 -12.39 -30.98
N VAL A 939 -0.32 -12.35 -31.62
CA VAL A 939 -1.35 -13.38 -31.43
C VAL A 939 -0.91 -14.71 -32.05
N ILE A 940 -0.23 -14.67 -33.20
CA ILE A 940 0.33 -15.86 -33.85
C ILE A 940 1.39 -16.49 -32.95
N GLU A 941 2.37 -15.70 -32.50
CA GLU A 941 3.47 -16.14 -31.63
C GLU A 941 2.95 -16.71 -30.30
N GLN A 942 1.92 -16.06 -29.72
CA GLN A 942 1.30 -16.55 -28.49
C GLN A 942 0.61 -17.91 -28.69
N ASN A 943 -0.10 -18.12 -29.80
CA ASN A 943 -0.70 -19.41 -30.12
C ASN A 943 0.37 -20.50 -30.36
N GLU A 944 1.47 -20.17 -31.04
CA GLU A 944 2.60 -21.09 -31.25
C GLU A 944 3.26 -21.49 -29.93
N ALA A 945 3.44 -20.54 -28.99
CA ALA A 945 3.95 -20.83 -27.66
C ALA A 945 3.03 -21.79 -26.88
N PHE A 946 1.71 -21.61 -26.97
CA PHE A 946 0.75 -22.54 -26.38
C PHE A 946 0.79 -23.93 -27.02
N LEU A 947 0.89 -24.01 -28.34
CA LEU A 947 1.02 -25.28 -29.05
C LEU A 947 2.24 -26.07 -28.54
N PHE A 948 3.40 -25.42 -28.47
CA PHE A 948 4.62 -26.04 -27.96
C PHE A 948 4.49 -26.51 -26.49
N ALA A 949 3.90 -25.66 -25.63
CA ALA A 949 3.67 -25.99 -24.23
C ALA A 949 2.71 -27.18 -24.07
N LEU A 950 1.63 -27.22 -24.85
CA LEU A 950 0.62 -28.29 -24.85
C LEU A 950 1.16 -29.60 -25.40
N GLU A 951 1.98 -29.58 -26.44
CA GLU A 951 2.64 -30.79 -26.97
C GLU A 951 3.65 -31.38 -25.98
N SER A 952 4.34 -30.52 -25.22
CA SER A 952 5.34 -30.94 -24.24
C SER A 952 4.73 -31.42 -22.91
N ALA A 953 3.51 -30.97 -22.59
CA ALA A 953 2.85 -31.19 -21.31
C ALA A 953 2.81 -32.65 -20.84
N PRO A 954 2.39 -33.66 -21.65
CA PRO A 954 2.36 -35.06 -21.23
C PRO A 954 3.75 -35.60 -20.87
N ASN A 955 4.77 -35.23 -21.65
CA ASN A 955 6.15 -35.66 -21.42
C ASN A 955 6.73 -35.03 -20.15
N VAL A 956 6.44 -33.76 -19.90
CA VAL A 956 6.87 -33.06 -18.67
C VAL A 956 6.20 -33.68 -17.45
N LEU A 957 4.89 -33.95 -17.51
CA LEU A 957 4.15 -34.65 -16.45
C LEU A 957 4.78 -36.02 -16.15
N TYR A 958 5.01 -36.84 -17.17
CA TYR A 958 5.62 -38.16 -17.00
C TYR A 958 7.05 -38.07 -16.44
N SER A 959 7.84 -37.10 -16.88
CA SER A 959 9.18 -36.85 -16.34
C SER A 959 9.15 -36.45 -14.86
N LYS A 960 8.23 -35.56 -14.47
CA LYS A 960 8.05 -35.14 -13.08
C LYS A 960 7.55 -36.29 -12.21
N TYR A 961 6.65 -37.12 -12.73
CA TYR A 961 6.23 -38.36 -12.06
C TYR A 961 7.40 -39.32 -11.86
N LYS A 962 8.25 -39.52 -12.87
CA LYS A 962 9.43 -40.38 -12.76
C LYS A 962 10.45 -39.86 -11.75
N GLN A 963 10.62 -38.54 -11.65
CA GLN A 963 11.60 -37.90 -10.75
C GLN A 963 11.11 -37.82 -9.30
N TYR A 964 9.85 -37.47 -9.08
CA TYR A 964 9.33 -37.12 -7.75
C TYR A 964 8.12 -37.98 -7.33
N GLY A 965 7.80 -39.03 -8.09
CA GLY A 965 6.62 -39.85 -7.88
C GLY A 965 5.33 -39.04 -7.95
N GLN A 966 4.40 -39.34 -7.06
CA GLN A 966 3.07 -38.72 -7.05
C GLN A 966 3.10 -37.24 -6.65
N LEU A 967 4.11 -36.80 -5.86
CA LEU A 967 4.29 -35.38 -5.54
C LEU A 967 4.69 -34.56 -6.79
N GLY A 968 5.40 -35.17 -7.74
CA GLY A 968 5.72 -34.54 -9.02
C GLY A 968 4.48 -34.23 -9.85
N VAL A 969 3.48 -35.12 -9.80
CA VAL A 969 2.17 -34.90 -10.45
C VAL A 969 1.45 -33.72 -9.79
N LEU A 970 1.46 -33.64 -8.45
CA LEU A 970 0.81 -32.55 -7.72
C LEU A 970 1.42 -31.18 -8.06
N GLY A 971 2.75 -31.08 -8.07
CA GLY A 971 3.45 -29.84 -8.45
C GLY A 971 3.17 -29.45 -9.90
N TRP A 972 3.20 -30.43 -10.82
CA TRP A 972 2.88 -30.18 -12.22
C TRP A 972 1.43 -29.72 -12.43
N CYS A 973 0.46 -30.24 -11.66
CA CYS A 973 -0.94 -29.79 -11.73
C CYS A 973 -1.12 -28.30 -11.38
N ALA A 974 -0.24 -27.72 -10.54
CA ALA A 974 -0.26 -26.28 -10.27
C ALA A 974 0.23 -25.47 -11.49
N GLU A 975 1.36 -25.88 -12.09
CA GLU A 975 1.91 -25.27 -13.31
C GLU A 975 0.91 -25.38 -14.49
N PHE A 976 0.26 -26.54 -14.65
CA PHE A 976 -0.76 -26.76 -15.66
C PHE A 976 -2.02 -25.92 -15.42
N GLY A 977 -2.36 -25.66 -14.16
CA GLY A 977 -3.47 -24.76 -13.79
C GLY A 977 -3.28 -23.34 -14.31
N GLU A 978 -2.06 -22.81 -14.26
CA GLU A 978 -1.72 -21.48 -14.80
C GLU A 978 -1.77 -21.46 -16.33
N LEU A 979 -1.27 -22.52 -16.99
CA LEU A 979 -1.39 -22.67 -18.44
C LEU A 979 -2.86 -22.62 -18.91
N ILE A 980 -3.77 -23.27 -18.17
CA ILE A 980 -5.21 -23.25 -18.44
C ILE A 980 -5.78 -21.84 -18.34
N ASP A 981 -5.36 -21.05 -17.35
CA ASP A 981 -5.89 -19.70 -17.14
C ASP A 981 -5.40 -18.73 -18.23
N HIS A 982 -4.15 -18.84 -18.68
CA HIS A 982 -3.68 -18.09 -19.85
C HIS A 982 -4.34 -18.51 -21.17
N LEU A 983 -4.62 -19.81 -21.36
CA LEU A 983 -5.41 -20.29 -22.50
C LEU A 983 -6.85 -19.72 -22.49
N LYS A 984 -7.44 -19.55 -21.31
CA LYS A 984 -8.76 -18.94 -21.16
C LYS A 984 -8.78 -17.48 -21.58
N ASP A 985 -7.81 -16.71 -21.13
CA ASP A 985 -7.69 -15.30 -21.51
C ASP A 985 -7.53 -15.15 -23.02
N LEU A 986 -6.74 -16.02 -23.66
CA LEU A 986 -6.60 -16.04 -25.12
C LEU A 986 -7.93 -16.37 -25.83
N GLY A 987 -8.68 -17.35 -25.31
CA GLY A 987 -9.97 -17.72 -25.89
C GLY A 987 -11.05 -16.66 -25.69
N PHE A 988 -11.16 -16.06 -24.50
CA PHE A 988 -12.08 -14.96 -24.24
C PHE A 988 -11.74 -13.69 -25.02
N GLY A 989 -10.45 -13.47 -25.31
CA GLY A 989 -9.99 -12.38 -26.16
C GLY A 989 -10.35 -12.56 -27.65
N GLY A 990 -10.92 -13.71 -28.04
CA GLY A 990 -11.14 -13.99 -29.45
C GLY A 990 -9.82 -14.04 -30.23
N ASN A 991 -8.78 -14.63 -29.62
CA ASN A 991 -7.46 -14.76 -30.23
C ASN A 991 -6.97 -16.22 -30.30
N MET A 992 -7.78 -17.21 -29.90
CA MET A 992 -7.39 -18.63 -29.94
C MET A 992 -7.62 -19.25 -31.32
N PHE A 993 -6.59 -19.90 -31.86
CA PHE A 993 -6.70 -20.65 -33.12
C PHE A 993 -7.36 -22.01 -32.92
N VAL A 994 -8.04 -22.50 -33.96
CA VAL A 994 -8.65 -23.84 -33.96
C VAL A 994 -7.60 -24.92 -33.71
N THR A 995 -6.39 -24.76 -34.25
CA THR A 995 -5.25 -25.66 -34.03
C THR A 995 -4.86 -25.71 -32.55
N THR A 996 -4.75 -24.57 -31.88
CA THR A 996 -4.45 -24.47 -30.44
C THR A 996 -5.53 -25.17 -29.60
N ARG A 997 -6.81 -24.95 -29.93
CA ARG A 997 -7.95 -25.61 -29.27
C ARG A 997 -7.90 -27.13 -29.44
N GLN A 998 -7.66 -27.62 -30.67
CA GLN A 998 -7.57 -29.05 -30.97
C GLN A 998 -6.38 -29.70 -30.29
N GLN A 999 -5.22 -29.05 -30.29
CA GLN A 999 -4.03 -29.55 -29.61
C GLN A 999 -4.25 -29.60 -28.09
N ALA A 1000 -4.92 -28.62 -27.51
CA ALA A 1000 -5.25 -28.64 -26.08
C ALA A 1000 -6.19 -29.81 -25.71
N LEU A 1001 -7.21 -30.09 -26.53
CA LEU A 1001 -8.09 -31.25 -26.36
C LEU A 1001 -7.31 -32.58 -26.48
N LYS A 1002 -6.41 -32.68 -27.47
CA LYS A 1002 -5.54 -33.85 -27.67
C LYS A 1002 -4.62 -34.05 -26.48
N THR A 1003 -3.98 -32.99 -25.99
CA THR A 1003 -3.14 -33.04 -24.77
C THR A 1003 -3.91 -33.54 -23.56
N CYS A 1004 -5.18 -33.14 -23.39
CA CYS A 1004 -6.04 -33.69 -22.33
C CYS A 1004 -6.26 -35.21 -22.47
N GLU A 1005 -6.47 -35.72 -23.68
CA GLU A 1005 -6.58 -37.17 -23.93
C GLU A 1005 -5.26 -37.89 -23.66
N ASP A 1006 -4.14 -37.32 -24.10
CA ASP A 1006 -2.81 -37.92 -23.94
C ASP A 1006 -2.42 -37.99 -22.45
N ILE A 1007 -2.73 -36.96 -21.66
CA ILE A 1007 -2.52 -36.96 -20.20
C ILE A 1007 -3.28 -38.09 -19.51
N LEU A 1008 -4.54 -38.34 -19.89
CA LEU A 1008 -5.35 -39.40 -19.28
C LEU A 1008 -4.94 -40.81 -19.72
N LYS A 1009 -4.25 -40.95 -20.85
CA LYS A 1009 -3.70 -42.23 -21.35
C LYS A 1009 -2.34 -42.58 -20.75
N LEU A 1010 -1.69 -41.67 -20.02
CA LEU A 1010 -0.40 -41.95 -19.40
C LEU A 1010 -0.55 -43.01 -18.30
N ASP A 1011 0.17 -44.12 -18.47
CA ASP A 1011 0.25 -45.19 -17.47
C ASP A 1011 1.14 -44.75 -16.29
N MET A 1012 0.51 -44.16 -15.27
CA MET A 1012 1.16 -43.72 -14.04
C MET A 1012 0.51 -44.43 -12.84
N ASP A 1013 1.31 -45.17 -12.05
CA ASP A 1013 0.86 -45.79 -10.80
C ASP A 1013 0.74 -44.72 -9.68
N VAL A 1014 -0.35 -43.95 -9.72
CA VAL A 1014 -0.70 -42.93 -8.71
C VAL A 1014 -1.69 -43.52 -7.70
N LYS A 1015 -1.15 -44.05 -6.61
CA LYS A 1015 -1.89 -44.67 -5.49
C LYS A 1015 -2.73 -43.67 -4.69
N MET A 1016 -2.30 -42.42 -4.57
CA MET A 1016 -3.05 -41.38 -3.85
C MET A 1016 -4.23 -40.87 -4.69
N GLN A 1017 -5.44 -41.34 -4.35
CA GLN A 1017 -6.69 -40.97 -5.03
C GLN A 1017 -6.94 -39.46 -5.10
N ILE A 1018 -6.49 -38.68 -4.10
CA ILE A 1018 -6.63 -37.22 -4.11
C ILE A 1018 -5.85 -36.56 -5.26
N ILE A 1019 -4.69 -37.13 -5.63
CA ILE A 1019 -3.85 -36.61 -6.71
C ILE A 1019 -4.47 -36.95 -8.07
N VAL A 1020 -5.00 -38.17 -8.22
CA VAL A 1020 -5.77 -38.59 -9.40
C VAL A 1020 -6.99 -37.69 -9.60
N MET A 1021 -7.72 -37.39 -8.53
CA MET A 1021 -8.88 -36.50 -8.55
C MET A 1021 -8.49 -35.07 -8.92
N TYR A 1022 -7.37 -34.56 -8.38
CA TYR A 1022 -6.90 -33.21 -8.70
C TYR A 1022 -6.41 -33.07 -10.15
N LEU A 1023 -5.66 -34.05 -10.65
CA LEU A 1023 -5.24 -34.11 -12.06
C LEU A 1023 -6.47 -34.17 -12.98
N SER A 1024 -7.42 -35.06 -12.70
CA SER A 1024 -8.67 -35.19 -13.45
C SER A 1024 -9.49 -33.91 -13.43
N TYR A 1025 -9.50 -33.20 -12.29
CA TYR A 1025 -10.17 -31.90 -12.17
C TYR A 1025 -9.54 -30.83 -13.09
N GLN A 1026 -8.21 -30.73 -13.16
CA GLN A 1026 -7.56 -29.77 -14.06
C GLN A 1026 -7.83 -30.10 -15.54
N VAL A 1027 -7.78 -31.39 -15.90
CA VAL A 1027 -8.13 -31.84 -17.26
C VAL A 1027 -9.60 -31.53 -17.58
N ALA A 1028 -10.52 -31.80 -16.66
CA ALA A 1028 -11.94 -31.49 -16.82
C ALA A 1028 -12.20 -29.98 -16.92
N ARG A 1029 -11.48 -29.17 -16.14
CA ARG A 1029 -11.55 -27.70 -16.18
C ARG A 1029 -11.15 -27.16 -17.55
N LEU A 1030 -10.11 -27.71 -18.16
CA LEU A 1030 -9.68 -27.33 -19.51
C LEU A 1030 -10.67 -27.82 -20.57
N ARG A 1031 -11.06 -29.10 -20.54
CA ARG A 1031 -12.02 -29.66 -21.51
C ARG A 1031 -13.35 -28.93 -21.53
N ARG A 1032 -13.92 -28.59 -20.36
CA ARG A 1032 -15.18 -27.82 -20.27
C ARG A 1032 -15.08 -26.42 -20.87
N PHE A 1033 -13.90 -25.81 -20.80
CA PHE A 1033 -13.66 -24.51 -21.42
C PHE A 1033 -13.53 -24.64 -22.94
N LEU A 1034 -12.80 -25.65 -23.41
CA LEU A 1034 -12.58 -25.87 -24.84
C LEU A 1034 -13.78 -26.46 -25.55
N ASP A 1035 -14.65 -27.21 -24.88
CA ASP A 1035 -15.82 -27.87 -25.44
C ASP A 1035 -16.87 -28.06 -24.34
N SER A 1036 -17.74 -27.04 -24.18
CA SER A 1036 -18.75 -27.01 -23.11
C SER A 1036 -19.92 -27.96 -23.37
N GLU A 1037 -20.14 -28.36 -24.62
CA GLU A 1037 -21.27 -29.23 -25.01
C GLU A 1037 -20.95 -30.71 -24.84
N ARG A 1038 -19.67 -31.10 -25.02
CA ARG A 1038 -19.27 -32.49 -24.91
C ARG A 1038 -19.13 -32.94 -23.45
N VAL A 1039 -19.90 -33.98 -23.09
CA VAL A 1039 -19.75 -34.67 -21.80
C VAL A 1039 -18.66 -35.74 -21.94
N TRP A 1040 -17.69 -35.70 -21.02
CA TRP A 1040 -16.54 -36.61 -21.00
C TRP A 1040 -16.71 -37.62 -19.86
N THR A 1041 -16.51 -38.91 -20.13
CA THR A 1041 -16.67 -40.02 -19.16
C THR A 1041 -15.42 -40.90 -19.06
N ASP A 1042 -14.30 -40.47 -19.64
CA ASP A 1042 -13.01 -41.17 -19.71
C ASP A 1042 -12.09 -40.84 -18.53
N TYR A 1043 -12.61 -40.21 -17.48
CA TYR A 1043 -11.83 -39.92 -16.28
C TYR A 1043 -11.62 -41.20 -15.45
N PRO A 1044 -10.44 -41.39 -14.85
CA PRO A 1044 -10.19 -42.53 -13.97
C PRO A 1044 -11.15 -42.49 -12.77
N GLU A 1045 -11.85 -43.59 -12.53
CA GLU A 1045 -12.75 -43.71 -11.38
C GLU A 1045 -11.93 -43.81 -10.09
N PRO A 1046 -12.18 -42.95 -9.08
CA PRO A 1046 -11.42 -42.97 -7.85
C PRO A 1046 -11.75 -44.24 -7.05
N GLN A 1047 -10.77 -45.13 -6.92
CA GLN A 1047 -10.89 -46.33 -6.08
C GLN A 1047 -10.56 -45.96 -4.64
N PHE A 1048 -11.55 -45.48 -3.89
CA PHE A 1048 -11.39 -45.36 -2.45
C PHE A 1048 -11.33 -46.79 -1.85
N PRO A 1049 -10.31 -47.12 -1.04
CA PRO A 1049 -10.29 -48.40 -0.34
C PRO A 1049 -11.44 -48.41 0.67
N LEU A 1050 -12.61 -48.87 0.21
CA LEU A 1050 -13.76 -49.14 1.03
C LEU A 1050 -13.53 -50.50 1.71
N ASN A 1051 -12.56 -50.56 2.63
CA ASN A 1051 -12.50 -51.67 3.59
C ASN A 1051 -13.69 -51.53 4.54
N TYR A 1052 -14.86 -52.01 4.10
CA TYR A 1052 -15.96 -52.32 4.99
C TYR A 1052 -15.68 -53.69 5.63
N GLY A 1053 -14.81 -53.75 6.64
CA GLY A 1053 -14.60 -54.98 7.38
C GLY A 1053 -13.46 -54.91 8.40
N GLY A 1054 -13.81 -54.97 9.69
CA GLY A 1054 -12.90 -55.22 10.82
C GLY A 1054 -13.06 -54.24 11.96
#